data_AF-A0AAE3M000-F1
#
_entry.id   AF-A0AAE3M000-F1
#
_cell.length_a   1.000
_cell.length_b   1.000
_cell.length_c   1.000
_cell.angle_alpha   90.00
_cell.angle_beta   90.00
_cell.angle_gamma   90.00
#
_symmetry.space_group_name_H-M   'P 1'
#
loop_
_entity.id
_entity.type
_entity.pdbx_description
1 polymer ?
#
loop_
_entity_poly.entity_id
_entity_poly.type
_entity_poly.pdbx_seq_one_letter_code
_entity_poly.pdbx_strand_id
1 'polypeptide(L)'
;MHFIRLCLVVILAASPVWAQDDDSIVVPVEDAVIGETFEDEAEWDSVTARVEAAIQAGRASNTVLADLRSQISDWRDTFLTRQSVNGPRMSTVSAQIAALGAVPENGEEDARIAARRAELNAQLNELRVPVTLATEAHTQANGLISEIDSLLRDRQTENFLERSQSPLNPSGWTTAWDSLGVAARGIKGEVESEVSNPSRRSKFVSNLPAFLALVAVALVCLIRGRAWFGIAANALTTRFRRGHAVVQFVLSLGQIIIPLIGLIALANALALTGMSGRRLGALIDVLPAFGVLAIVAHWLAGQLTPYNMDEETHPLGMSPQVSSRTHTRIITLGYAMMLFGFAQVFVTSNNFNAASEALVMFPFGFLLAWALYWLGKIIRNSVDELSDDAPHQFRAGLRSMFGSGLMLAAVIGFVLACFGYANAFEEVTYPASLTVLVLAVLMLLQRLSVDAYALFSKGEGLASEALIPVLIGFVLVLLSLPVFALIWGAQVTDLTELWTRFREGFSIGETKISPSNFLLFAVVFVAGYTVTRMVQGALRSTVLPRTKMDVGGQNAVVSGLGYVGIFLAAVVAITTAGIDLSGLAIVAGALSVGIGFGLQNIVSNFVAGIILLIERPISQGDWIEVGGQMGYVRDISVRSTRIETFDRTDVIVPNADLVSNQVTNWTRGNNVGRVIVPVGVAYGTDTDMVTGILQEIAQAHPMVLLNPPPSVVFQEFGADSLNFEIRAILRDVNYVLTTKSEMNHAIAKRFVAEGIEIPFGQRDIWLRNPEALDFGAKRPARMPSKPKDAPKS
;
A
#
# COMPACT_ATOMS: atom_id res chain seq x y z
N MET A 1 -39.41 5.53 14.61
CA MET A 1 -39.06 6.09 13.28
C MET A 1 -37.79 5.47 12.67
N HIS A 2 -36.73 5.21 13.44
CA HIS A 2 -35.47 4.64 12.92
C HIS A 2 -35.62 3.26 12.26
N PHE A 3 -36.50 2.39 12.78
CA PHE A 3 -36.77 1.07 12.17
C PHE A 3 -37.50 1.16 10.82
N ILE A 4 -38.45 2.09 10.67
CA ILE A 4 -39.13 2.33 9.38
C ILE A 4 -38.13 2.87 8.34
N ARG A 5 -37.17 3.71 8.76
CA ARG A 5 -36.06 4.15 7.90
C ARG A 5 -35.12 3.00 7.53
N LEU A 6 -34.81 2.09 8.46
CA LEU A 6 -34.01 0.89 8.18
C LEU A 6 -34.72 -0.06 7.20
N CYS A 7 -36.02 -0.31 7.40
CA CYS A 7 -36.84 -1.09 6.47
C CYS A 7 -36.97 -0.39 5.10
N LEU A 8 -37.14 0.93 5.06
CA LEU A 8 -37.14 1.72 3.83
C LEU A 8 -35.80 1.66 3.12
N VAL A 9 -34.66 1.73 3.83
CA VAL A 9 -33.31 1.60 3.25
C VAL A 9 -33.07 0.19 2.71
N VAL A 10 -33.51 -0.86 3.42
CA VAL A 10 -33.42 -2.25 2.94
C VAL A 10 -34.34 -2.51 1.74
N ILE A 11 -35.50 -1.86 1.67
CA ILE A 11 -36.44 -1.95 0.54
C ILE A 11 -35.97 -1.08 -0.65
N LEU A 12 -35.39 0.10 -0.40
CA LEU A 12 -34.80 0.99 -1.41
C LEU A 12 -33.53 0.39 -2.02
N ALA A 13 -32.71 -0.30 -1.23
CA ALA A 13 -31.54 -1.03 -1.74
C ALA A 13 -31.91 -2.23 -2.66
N ALA A 14 -33.16 -2.69 -2.61
CA ALA A 14 -33.67 -3.78 -3.46
C ALA A 14 -34.48 -3.28 -4.68
N SER A 15 -34.63 -1.97 -4.85
CA SER A 15 -35.37 -1.36 -5.97
C SER A 15 -34.36 -0.80 -6.99
N PRO A 16 -34.46 -1.10 -8.31
CA PRO A 16 -33.73 -0.32 -9.29
C PRO A 16 -34.30 1.10 -9.22
N VAL A 17 -33.46 2.06 -8.82
CA VAL A 17 -33.76 3.49 -8.82
C VAL A 17 -34.15 3.88 -10.25
N TRP A 18 -35.45 3.96 -10.51
CA TRP A 18 -36.01 4.58 -11.70
C TRP A 18 -36.64 5.90 -11.27
N ALA A 19 -36.02 6.97 -11.76
CA ALA A 19 -36.59 8.27 -12.08
C ALA A 19 -37.60 8.84 -11.08
N GLN A 20 -37.08 9.67 -10.17
CA GLN A 20 -37.84 10.79 -9.64
C GLN A 20 -37.48 11.98 -10.54
N ASP A 21 -38.49 12.61 -11.12
CA ASP A 21 -38.40 13.65 -12.14
C ASP A 21 -37.31 14.69 -11.81
N ASP A 22 -36.30 14.71 -12.67
CA ASP A 22 -35.26 15.71 -12.74
C ASP A 22 -35.87 16.94 -13.42
N ASP A 23 -36.60 17.77 -12.64
CA ASP A 23 -36.70 19.19 -12.95
C ASP A 23 -35.35 19.84 -12.56
N SER A 24 -34.29 19.37 -13.22
CA SER A 24 -33.06 20.12 -13.33
C SER A 24 -33.39 21.34 -14.17
N ILE A 25 -33.41 22.50 -13.51
CA ILE A 25 -33.21 23.76 -14.21
C ILE A 25 -31.83 23.64 -14.86
N VAL A 26 -31.83 23.24 -16.13
CA VAL A 26 -30.67 23.34 -17.01
C VAL A 26 -30.43 24.83 -17.17
N VAL A 27 -29.59 25.41 -16.30
CA VAL A 27 -28.95 26.69 -16.56
C VAL A 27 -28.04 26.46 -17.77
N PRO A 28 -28.24 27.14 -18.89
CA PRO A 28 -27.35 27.04 -20.02
C PRO A 28 -25.96 27.49 -19.57
N VAL A 29 -24.93 26.72 -19.93
CA VAL A 29 -23.52 27.16 -19.82
C VAL A 29 -23.33 28.26 -20.86
N GLU A 30 -23.77 29.46 -20.50
CA GLU A 30 -23.40 30.70 -21.14
C GLU A 30 -22.14 31.20 -20.42
N ASP A 31 -21.17 31.69 -21.18
CA ASP A 31 -19.82 32.07 -20.72
C ASP A 31 -19.86 32.96 -19.46
N ALA A 32 -19.87 32.32 -18.29
CA ALA A 32 -19.92 33.00 -17.00
C ALA A 32 -18.56 33.63 -16.74
N VAL A 33 -18.55 34.95 -16.80
CA VAL A 33 -17.51 35.80 -16.21
C VAL A 33 -17.24 35.27 -14.80
N ILE A 34 -16.03 34.74 -14.61
CA ILE A 34 -15.60 34.15 -13.33
C ILE A 34 -15.38 35.28 -12.34
N GLY A 35 -16.46 35.59 -11.63
CA GLY A 35 -16.57 36.61 -10.60
C GLY A 35 -17.87 36.43 -9.81
N GLU A 36 -18.32 35.18 -9.61
CA GLU A 36 -19.40 34.90 -8.67
C GLU A 36 -18.86 35.14 -7.25
N THR A 37 -19.16 36.34 -6.79
CA THR A 37 -19.28 36.73 -5.40
C THR A 37 -20.05 35.68 -4.60
N PHE A 38 -19.89 35.71 -3.29
CA PHE A 38 -20.64 34.94 -2.29
C PHE A 38 -22.16 35.27 -2.35
N GLU A 39 -22.85 35.03 -3.49
CA GLU A 39 -24.27 35.40 -3.67
C GLU A 39 -25.20 34.66 -2.70
N ASP A 40 -24.74 33.54 -2.13
CA ASP A 40 -25.49 32.79 -1.12
C ASP A 40 -25.11 33.13 0.33
N GLU A 41 -24.33 34.20 0.59
CA GLU A 41 -23.99 34.62 1.97
C GLU A 41 -25.24 34.81 2.82
N ALA A 42 -26.27 35.41 2.23
CA ALA A 42 -27.56 35.60 2.88
C ALA A 42 -28.28 34.27 3.19
N GLU A 43 -28.13 33.25 2.34
CA GLU A 43 -28.72 31.93 2.59
C GLU A 43 -27.96 31.20 3.69
N TRP A 44 -26.61 31.21 3.65
CA TRP A 44 -25.76 30.66 4.70
C TRP A 44 -26.04 31.33 6.06
N ASP A 45 -26.09 32.66 6.11
CA ASP A 45 -26.39 33.41 7.32
C ASP A 45 -27.78 33.06 7.87
N SER A 46 -28.77 32.88 6.98
CA SER A 46 -30.12 32.48 7.39
C SER A 46 -30.15 31.06 7.98
N VAL A 47 -29.37 30.12 7.43
CA VAL A 47 -29.28 28.74 7.92
C VAL A 47 -28.59 28.75 9.28
N THR A 48 -27.46 29.43 9.39
CA THR A 48 -26.71 29.59 10.64
C THR A 48 -27.56 30.21 11.73
N ALA A 49 -28.27 31.31 11.45
CA ALA A 49 -29.16 31.95 12.41
C ALA A 49 -30.29 31.01 12.88
N ARG A 50 -30.87 30.20 11.99
CA ARG A 50 -31.87 29.18 12.37
C ARG A 50 -31.29 28.09 13.26
N VAL A 51 -30.07 27.67 12.99
CA VAL A 51 -29.36 26.64 13.77
C VAL A 51 -29.04 27.17 15.16
N GLU A 52 -28.40 28.32 15.24
CA GLU A 52 -28.04 28.95 16.52
C GLU A 52 -29.29 29.21 17.36
N ALA A 53 -30.38 29.70 16.75
CA ALA A 53 -31.66 29.86 17.43
C ALA A 53 -32.24 28.53 17.93
N ALA A 54 -32.13 27.46 17.15
CA ALA A 54 -32.60 26.12 17.53
C ALA A 54 -31.79 25.53 18.70
N ILE A 55 -30.47 25.70 18.68
CA ILE A 55 -29.55 25.28 19.75
C ILE A 55 -29.84 26.09 21.02
N GLN A 56 -29.83 27.43 20.94
CA GLN A 56 -30.06 28.31 22.09
C GLN A 56 -31.45 28.12 22.72
N ALA A 57 -32.48 27.90 21.90
CA ALA A 57 -33.82 27.67 22.42
C ALA A 57 -33.94 26.36 23.20
N GLY A 58 -33.07 25.38 22.96
CA GLY A 58 -33.03 24.07 23.65
C GLY A 58 -34.27 23.19 23.46
N ARG A 59 -35.28 23.63 22.70
CA ARG A 59 -36.58 22.97 22.52
C ARG A 59 -36.77 22.29 21.16
N ALA A 60 -35.80 22.41 20.25
CA ALA A 60 -35.87 21.75 18.95
C ALA A 60 -35.90 20.24 19.14
N SER A 61 -36.77 19.55 18.38
CA SER A 61 -36.83 18.08 18.40
C SER A 61 -35.58 17.48 17.76
N ASN A 62 -35.23 16.24 18.13
CA ASN A 62 -34.07 15.55 17.56
C ASN A 62 -34.17 15.42 16.03
N THR A 63 -35.39 15.32 15.48
CA THR A 63 -35.62 15.30 14.04
C THR A 63 -35.31 16.63 13.36
N VAL A 64 -35.64 17.76 14.01
CA VAL A 64 -35.32 19.10 13.49
C VAL A 64 -33.82 19.36 13.56
N LEU A 65 -33.17 18.97 14.67
CA LEU A 65 -31.72 19.09 14.80
C LEU A 65 -30.96 18.25 13.77
N ALA A 66 -31.40 17.02 13.51
CA ALA A 66 -30.81 16.17 12.48
C ALA A 66 -30.97 16.75 11.06
N ASP A 67 -32.13 17.37 10.78
CA ASP A 67 -32.38 18.03 9.49
C ASP A 67 -31.51 19.28 9.31
N LEU A 68 -31.45 20.15 10.32
CA LEU A 68 -30.56 21.31 10.35
C LEU A 68 -29.09 20.90 10.19
N ARG A 69 -28.66 19.84 10.88
CA ARG A 69 -27.31 19.27 10.77
C ARG A 69 -27.01 18.74 9.36
N SER A 70 -28.00 18.17 8.67
CA SER A 70 -27.87 17.79 7.27
C SER A 70 -27.66 19.01 6.37
N GLN A 71 -28.49 20.06 6.53
CA GLN A 71 -28.37 21.29 5.74
C GLN A 71 -26.99 21.95 5.92
N ILE A 72 -26.47 22.03 7.15
CA ILE A 72 -25.13 22.57 7.41
C ILE A 72 -24.04 21.70 6.76
N SER A 73 -24.21 20.37 6.77
CA SER A 73 -23.26 19.47 6.12
C SER A 73 -23.20 19.71 4.61
N ASP A 74 -24.33 19.96 3.96
CA ASP A 74 -24.38 20.26 2.53
C ASP A 74 -23.69 21.61 2.21
N TRP A 75 -23.89 22.63 3.06
CA TRP A 75 -23.16 23.89 2.99
C TRP A 75 -21.66 23.73 3.20
N ARG A 76 -21.25 22.95 4.20
CA ARG A 76 -19.84 22.63 4.45
C ARG A 76 -19.19 22.03 3.21
N ASP A 77 -19.84 21.05 2.58
CA ASP A 77 -19.31 20.39 1.38
C ASP A 77 -19.22 21.37 0.19
N THR A 78 -20.15 22.32 0.10
CA THR A 78 -20.10 23.44 -0.87
C THR A 78 -18.89 24.36 -0.62
N PHE A 79 -18.65 24.76 0.63
CA PHE A 79 -17.50 25.59 1.00
C PHE A 79 -16.17 24.88 0.77
N LEU A 80 -16.11 23.58 1.04
CA LEU A 80 -14.93 22.76 0.74
C LEU A 80 -14.59 22.80 -0.76
N THR A 81 -15.60 22.71 -1.62
CA THR A 81 -15.41 22.83 -3.07
C THR A 81 -14.88 24.21 -3.43
N ARG A 82 -15.47 25.28 -2.87
CA ARG A 82 -15.06 26.68 -3.11
C ARG A 82 -13.63 27.00 -2.67
N GLN A 83 -13.12 26.37 -1.61
CA GLN A 83 -11.71 26.52 -1.20
C GLN A 83 -10.72 26.13 -2.30
N SER A 84 -11.12 25.25 -3.22
CA SER A 84 -10.25 24.74 -4.30
C SER A 84 -10.41 25.46 -5.64
N VAL A 85 -11.51 26.21 -5.86
CA VAL A 85 -11.87 26.80 -7.17
C VAL A 85 -10.79 27.73 -7.71
N ASN A 86 -10.22 28.59 -6.87
CA ASN A 86 -9.18 29.55 -7.28
C ASN A 86 -7.76 28.99 -7.23
N GLY A 87 -7.56 27.75 -6.78
CA GLY A 87 -6.24 27.14 -6.60
C GLY A 87 -5.32 27.24 -7.83
N PRO A 88 -5.76 26.81 -9.03
CA PRO A 88 -4.95 26.89 -10.25
C PRO A 88 -4.61 28.32 -10.69
N ARG A 89 -5.51 29.27 -10.46
CA ARG A 89 -5.28 30.70 -10.77
C ARG A 89 -4.33 31.33 -9.78
N MET A 90 -4.50 31.07 -8.49
CA MET A 90 -3.60 31.53 -7.44
C MET A 90 -2.18 30.98 -7.65
N SER A 91 -2.03 29.70 -8.04
CA SER A 91 -0.72 29.14 -8.36
C SER A 91 -0.07 29.80 -9.58
N THR A 92 -0.87 30.13 -10.60
CA THR A 92 -0.41 30.85 -11.79
C THR A 92 0.07 32.26 -11.45
N VAL A 93 -0.72 33.03 -10.70
CA VAL A 93 -0.35 34.40 -10.27
C VAL A 93 0.86 34.36 -9.33
N SER A 94 0.92 33.40 -8.40
CA SER A 94 2.06 33.19 -7.51
C SER A 94 3.34 32.86 -8.29
N ALA A 95 3.26 32.02 -9.32
CA ALA A 95 4.38 31.72 -10.21
C ALA A 95 4.84 32.95 -11.01
N GLN A 96 3.91 33.80 -11.46
CA GLN A 96 4.24 35.07 -12.10
C GLN A 96 4.96 36.03 -11.14
N ILE A 97 4.52 36.13 -9.89
CA ILE A 97 5.20 36.91 -8.85
C ILE A 97 6.61 36.36 -8.59
N ALA A 98 6.76 35.04 -8.47
CA ALA A 98 8.05 34.39 -8.26
C ALA A 98 9.03 34.64 -9.43
N ALA A 99 8.53 34.67 -10.67
CA ALA A 99 9.33 34.99 -11.86
C ALA A 99 9.88 36.42 -11.88
N LEU A 100 9.27 37.36 -11.14
CA LEU A 100 9.78 38.73 -10.98
C LEU A 100 11.00 38.80 -10.03
N GLY A 101 11.35 37.71 -9.34
CA GLY A 101 12.43 37.67 -8.36
C GLY A 101 12.04 38.26 -7.00
N ALA A 102 12.92 38.12 -6.00
CA ALA A 102 12.76 38.69 -4.67
C ALA A 102 12.98 40.22 -4.70
N VAL A 103 12.35 40.94 -3.77
CA VAL A 103 12.63 42.37 -3.55
C VAL A 103 14.12 42.51 -3.20
N PRO A 104 14.93 43.33 -3.93
CA PRO A 104 16.33 43.55 -3.58
C PRO A 104 16.47 44.15 -2.17
N GLU A 105 17.42 43.68 -1.36
CA GLU A 105 17.64 44.17 0.02
C GLU A 105 17.94 45.68 0.10
N ASN A 106 18.39 46.28 -1.01
CA ASN A 106 18.71 47.71 -1.12
C ASN A 106 17.48 48.59 -1.40
N GLY A 107 16.29 48.01 -1.62
CA GLY A 107 15.04 48.73 -1.90
C GLY A 107 14.94 49.38 -3.28
N GLU A 108 16.00 49.38 -4.09
CA GLU A 108 16.02 49.90 -5.47
C GLU A 108 15.50 48.82 -6.45
N GLU A 109 14.19 48.82 -6.67
CA GLU A 109 13.53 48.03 -7.70
C GLU A 109 13.17 48.90 -8.92
N ASP A 110 13.30 48.36 -10.16
CA ASP A 110 12.81 49.07 -11.36
C ASP A 110 11.30 49.35 -11.20
N ALA A 111 10.90 50.60 -11.41
CA ALA A 111 9.53 51.06 -11.18
C ALA A 111 8.47 50.23 -11.94
N ARG A 112 8.81 49.63 -13.09
CA ARG A 112 7.90 48.76 -13.85
C ARG A 112 7.73 47.39 -13.20
N ILE A 113 8.78 46.85 -12.61
CA ILE A 113 8.75 45.57 -11.89
C ILE A 113 7.97 45.74 -10.59
N ALA A 114 8.21 46.83 -9.85
CA ALA A 114 7.46 47.16 -8.64
C ALA A 114 5.95 47.34 -8.94
N ALA A 115 5.59 48.08 -9.99
CA ALA A 115 4.21 48.27 -10.41
C ALA A 115 3.54 46.94 -10.81
N ARG A 116 4.24 46.08 -11.56
CA ARG A 116 3.73 44.77 -11.96
C ARG A 116 3.56 43.82 -10.77
N ARG A 117 4.50 43.81 -9.82
CA ARG A 117 4.37 43.03 -8.58
C ARG A 117 3.18 43.51 -7.76
N ALA A 118 2.95 44.82 -7.65
CA ALA A 118 1.80 45.38 -6.95
C ALA A 118 0.47 44.95 -7.59
N GLU A 119 0.36 44.99 -8.93
CA GLU A 119 -0.81 44.52 -9.67
C GLU A 119 -1.08 43.03 -9.45
N LEU A 120 -0.05 42.17 -9.57
CA LEU A 120 -0.20 40.73 -9.35
C LEU A 120 -0.55 40.39 -7.90
N ASN A 121 -0.01 41.11 -6.92
CA ASN A 121 -0.39 40.95 -5.52
C ASN A 121 -1.84 41.38 -5.26
N ALA A 122 -2.33 42.43 -5.92
CA ALA A 122 -3.73 42.83 -5.84
C ALA A 122 -4.64 41.74 -6.41
N GLN A 123 -4.31 41.19 -7.59
CA GLN A 123 -5.03 40.06 -8.18
C GLN A 123 -4.99 38.80 -7.30
N LEU A 124 -3.84 38.50 -6.70
CA LEU A 124 -3.70 37.36 -5.79
C LEU A 124 -4.58 37.54 -4.54
N ASN A 125 -4.62 38.75 -3.97
CA ASN A 125 -5.48 39.05 -2.84
C ASN A 125 -6.96 38.93 -3.20
N GLU A 126 -7.38 39.46 -4.35
CA GLU A 126 -8.75 39.32 -4.86
C GLU A 126 -9.16 37.85 -5.01
N LEU A 127 -8.29 37.00 -5.56
CA LEU A 127 -8.52 35.55 -5.67
C LEU A 127 -8.53 34.83 -4.31
N ARG A 128 -7.82 35.36 -3.31
CA ARG A 128 -7.67 34.77 -1.97
C ARG A 128 -8.84 35.07 -1.04
N VAL A 129 -9.49 36.23 -1.19
CA VAL A 129 -10.65 36.64 -0.38
C VAL A 129 -11.75 35.57 -0.34
N PRO A 130 -12.29 35.08 -1.47
CA PRO A 130 -13.37 34.08 -1.45
C PRO A 130 -12.92 32.74 -0.86
N VAL A 131 -11.66 32.35 -1.05
CA VAL A 131 -11.09 31.13 -0.43
C VAL A 131 -11.04 31.29 1.09
N THR A 132 -10.67 32.48 1.57
CA THR A 132 -10.56 32.77 3.01
C THR A 132 -11.95 32.77 3.66
N LEU A 133 -12.94 33.40 3.03
CA LEU A 133 -14.33 33.38 3.48
C LEU A 133 -14.91 31.95 3.46
N ALA A 134 -14.67 31.18 2.40
CA ALA A 134 -15.07 29.77 2.35
C ALA A 134 -14.36 28.89 3.40
N THR A 135 -13.13 29.26 3.80
CA THR A 135 -12.40 28.57 4.89
C THR A 135 -13.01 28.88 6.25
N GLU A 136 -13.36 30.13 6.49
CA GLU A 136 -14.04 30.58 7.71
C GLU A 136 -15.42 29.92 7.83
N ALA A 137 -16.27 30.02 6.80
CA ALA A 137 -17.61 29.43 6.79
C ALA A 137 -17.58 27.90 6.92
N HIS A 138 -16.61 27.22 6.30
CA HIS A 138 -16.39 25.79 6.50
C HIS A 138 -16.01 25.45 7.95
N THR A 139 -15.22 26.30 8.60
CA THR A 139 -14.84 26.13 10.01
C THR A 139 -16.05 26.36 10.92
N GLN A 140 -16.85 27.39 10.66
CA GLN A 140 -18.10 27.67 11.36
C GLN A 140 -19.09 26.50 11.23
N ALA A 141 -19.30 25.99 10.01
CA ALA A 141 -20.16 24.83 9.76
C ALA A 141 -19.73 23.59 10.55
N ASN A 142 -18.42 23.31 10.64
CA ASN A 142 -17.90 22.23 11.47
C ASN A 142 -18.16 22.45 12.97
N GLY A 143 -18.04 23.69 13.44
CA GLY A 143 -18.39 24.06 14.81
C GLY A 143 -19.85 23.77 15.14
N LEU A 144 -20.77 24.24 14.29
CA LEU A 144 -22.22 24.03 14.46
C LEU A 144 -22.61 22.55 14.40
N ILE A 145 -22.05 21.79 13.45
CA ILE A 145 -22.26 20.33 13.37
C ILE A 145 -21.80 19.66 14.67
N SER A 146 -20.61 19.99 15.16
CA SER A 146 -20.07 19.43 16.40
C SER A 146 -20.95 19.75 17.62
N GLU A 147 -21.52 20.96 17.68
CA GLU A 147 -22.41 21.38 18.76
C GLU A 147 -23.75 20.61 18.71
N ILE A 148 -24.37 20.50 17.53
CA ILE A 148 -25.59 19.68 17.35
C ILE A 148 -25.32 18.23 17.71
N ASP A 149 -24.20 17.66 17.25
CA ASP A 149 -23.85 16.28 17.52
C ASP A 149 -23.60 16.05 19.02
N SER A 150 -23.00 17.01 19.73
CA SER A 150 -22.86 16.94 21.20
C SER A 150 -24.22 16.92 21.88
N LEU A 151 -25.10 17.84 21.49
CA LEU A 151 -26.43 17.97 22.08
C LEU A 151 -27.30 16.72 21.84
N LEU A 152 -27.20 16.12 20.64
CA LEU A 152 -27.86 14.85 20.34
C LEU A 152 -27.31 13.69 21.19
N ARG A 153 -25.99 13.60 21.36
CA ARG A 153 -25.34 12.59 22.22
C ARG A 153 -25.72 12.77 23.70
N ASP A 154 -25.76 13.99 24.19
CA ASP A 154 -26.15 14.31 25.57
C ASP A 154 -27.60 13.89 25.82
N ARG A 155 -28.52 14.24 24.91
CA ARG A 155 -29.93 13.79 24.98
C ARG A 155 -30.10 12.29 24.87
N GLN A 156 -29.33 11.61 24.02
CA GLN A 156 -29.33 10.15 23.96
C GLN A 156 -28.86 9.54 25.29
N THR A 157 -27.83 10.12 25.91
CA THR A 157 -27.31 9.68 27.21
C THR A 157 -28.33 9.91 28.32
N GLU A 158 -29.00 11.07 28.34
CA GLU A 158 -30.09 11.37 29.28
C GLU A 158 -31.26 10.39 29.11
N ASN A 159 -31.71 10.14 27.88
CA ASN A 159 -32.78 9.18 27.60
C ASN A 159 -32.41 7.74 28.02
N PHE A 160 -31.15 7.35 27.83
CA PHE A 160 -30.64 6.03 28.24
C PHE A 160 -30.62 5.88 29.77
N LEU A 161 -30.23 6.95 30.48
CA LEU A 161 -30.18 6.97 31.95
C LEU A 161 -31.53 7.35 32.59
N GLU A 162 -32.56 7.62 31.80
CA GLU A 162 -33.88 7.96 32.29
C GLU A 162 -34.48 6.80 33.08
N ARG A 163 -34.86 7.08 34.32
CA ARG A 163 -35.44 6.08 35.22
C ARG A 163 -36.96 6.17 35.22
N SER A 164 -37.58 5.18 34.59
CA SER A 164 -39.02 4.93 34.61
C SER A 164 -39.45 4.13 35.86
N GLN A 165 -40.76 3.81 35.95
CA GLN A 165 -41.29 2.99 37.03
C GLN A 165 -40.80 1.54 36.91
N SER A 166 -40.19 1.02 37.98
CA SER A 166 -39.73 -0.37 38.02
C SER A 166 -40.90 -1.36 37.95
N PRO A 167 -40.82 -2.39 37.07
CA PRO A 167 -41.77 -3.50 37.02
C PRO A 167 -41.88 -4.30 38.31
N LEU A 168 -40.87 -4.22 39.18
CA LEU A 168 -40.87 -4.88 40.49
C LEU A 168 -41.71 -4.13 41.53
N ASN A 169 -42.16 -2.91 41.23
CA ASN A 169 -43.04 -2.15 42.11
C ASN A 169 -44.52 -2.46 41.78
N PRO A 170 -45.27 -3.12 42.69
CA PRO A 170 -46.66 -3.52 42.45
C PRO A 170 -47.61 -2.33 42.20
N SER A 171 -47.29 -1.13 42.71
CA SER A 171 -48.19 0.02 42.62
C SER A 171 -48.33 0.59 41.20
N GLY A 172 -47.38 0.33 40.30
CA GLY A 172 -47.45 0.80 38.91
C GLY A 172 -48.33 -0.07 38.02
N TRP A 173 -48.50 -1.34 38.37
CA TRP A 173 -49.29 -2.26 37.55
C TRP A 173 -50.75 -1.87 37.50
N THR A 174 -51.30 -1.28 38.58
CA THR A 174 -52.69 -0.80 38.58
C THR A 174 -52.90 0.33 37.56
N THR A 175 -51.96 1.28 37.46
CA THR A 175 -52.02 2.37 36.47
C THR A 175 -51.78 1.88 35.04
N ALA A 176 -50.91 0.88 34.87
CA ALA A 176 -50.69 0.24 33.57
C ALA A 176 -51.96 -0.51 33.09
N TRP A 177 -52.64 -1.25 33.98
CA TRP A 177 -53.89 -1.94 33.66
C TRP A 177 -55.02 -0.96 33.32
N ASP A 178 -55.14 0.16 34.03
CA ASP A 178 -56.12 1.18 33.70
C ASP A 178 -55.82 1.84 32.34
N SER A 179 -54.56 2.16 32.06
CA SER A 179 -54.13 2.69 30.76
C SER A 179 -54.44 1.73 29.62
N LEU A 180 -54.25 0.41 29.82
CA LEU A 180 -54.68 -0.62 28.87
C LEU A 180 -56.20 -0.65 28.68
N GLY A 181 -56.97 -0.52 29.77
CA GLY A 181 -58.43 -0.44 29.71
C GLY A 181 -58.94 0.81 28.98
N VAL A 182 -58.30 1.96 29.20
CA VAL A 182 -58.58 3.21 28.47
C VAL A 182 -58.23 3.08 26.99
N ALA A 183 -57.09 2.48 26.66
CA ALA A 183 -56.69 2.20 25.28
C ALA A 183 -57.71 1.29 24.57
N ALA A 184 -58.12 0.20 25.22
CA ALA A 184 -59.09 -0.75 24.67
C ALA A 184 -60.47 -0.10 24.45
N ARG A 185 -60.96 0.69 25.41
CA ARG A 185 -62.21 1.45 25.27
C ARG A 185 -62.11 2.52 24.19
N GLY A 186 -60.95 3.19 24.08
CA GLY A 186 -60.68 4.20 23.05
C GLY A 186 -60.70 3.61 21.64
N ILE A 187 -60.00 2.49 21.41
CA ILE A 187 -60.04 1.77 20.14
C ILE A 187 -61.47 1.33 19.81
N LYS A 188 -62.16 0.72 20.78
CA LYS A 188 -63.55 0.29 20.60
C LYS A 188 -64.46 1.46 20.21
N GLY A 189 -64.35 2.60 20.90
CA GLY A 189 -65.14 3.79 20.62
C GLY A 189 -64.83 4.43 19.27
N GLU A 190 -63.56 4.50 18.87
CA GLU A 190 -63.17 4.98 17.53
C GLU A 190 -63.75 4.09 16.43
N VAL A 191 -63.62 2.76 16.57
CA VAL A 191 -64.19 1.79 15.61
C VAL A 191 -65.71 1.88 15.58
N GLU A 192 -66.40 1.93 16.71
CA GLU A 192 -67.86 2.07 16.76
C GLU A 192 -68.34 3.38 16.12
N SER A 193 -67.60 4.48 16.31
CA SER A 193 -67.87 5.77 15.67
C SER A 193 -67.69 5.71 14.14
N GLU A 194 -66.57 5.16 13.66
CA GLU A 194 -66.31 5.06 12.22
C GLU A 194 -67.25 4.04 11.53
N VAL A 195 -67.60 2.95 12.21
CA VAL A 195 -68.57 1.96 11.73
C VAL A 195 -69.98 2.52 11.70
N SER A 196 -70.38 3.39 12.64
CA SER A 196 -71.71 4.00 12.64
C SER A 196 -71.86 5.16 11.64
N ASN A 197 -70.76 5.69 11.11
CA ASN A 197 -70.75 6.77 10.13
C ASN A 197 -71.35 6.33 8.77
N PRO A 198 -72.50 6.88 8.34
CA PRO A 198 -73.16 6.49 7.09
C PRO A 198 -72.31 6.69 5.83
N SER A 199 -71.49 7.75 5.80
CA SER A 199 -70.61 8.07 4.68
C SER A 199 -69.48 7.05 4.52
N ARG A 200 -68.94 6.53 5.65
CA ARG A 200 -67.93 5.46 5.65
C ARG A 200 -68.53 4.13 5.20
N ARG A 201 -69.74 3.79 5.68
CA ARG A 201 -70.46 2.58 5.23
C ARG A 201 -70.71 2.59 3.73
N SER A 202 -71.17 3.71 3.17
CA SER A 202 -71.40 3.84 1.73
C SER A 202 -70.11 3.63 0.92
N LYS A 203 -68.99 4.25 1.35
CA LYS A 203 -67.66 4.05 0.74
C LYS A 203 -67.15 2.60 0.87
N PHE A 204 -67.44 1.93 1.99
CA PHE A 204 -67.06 0.53 2.15
C PHE A 204 -67.85 -0.39 1.21
N VAL A 205 -69.16 -0.17 1.05
CA VAL A 205 -69.99 -0.95 0.12
C VAL A 205 -69.48 -0.80 -1.32
N SER A 206 -69.05 0.40 -1.75
CA SER A 206 -68.43 0.57 -3.06
C SER A 206 -67.08 -0.13 -3.19
N ASN A 207 -66.30 -0.20 -2.10
CA ASN A 207 -65.00 -0.86 -2.05
C ASN A 207 -65.08 -2.37 -1.75
N LEU A 208 -66.26 -2.93 -1.52
CA LEU A 208 -66.47 -4.31 -1.10
C LEU A 208 -65.84 -5.33 -2.07
N PRO A 209 -65.93 -5.17 -3.41
CA PRO A 209 -65.26 -6.09 -4.33
C PRO A 209 -63.72 -6.06 -4.19
N ALA A 210 -63.14 -4.87 -4.04
CA ALA A 210 -61.70 -4.70 -3.87
C ALA A 210 -61.22 -5.26 -2.51
N PHE A 211 -62.01 -5.05 -1.45
CA PHE A 211 -61.76 -5.64 -0.13
C PHE A 211 -61.75 -7.18 -0.20
N LEU A 212 -62.78 -7.79 -0.77
CA LEU A 212 -62.87 -9.25 -0.89
C LEU A 212 -61.73 -9.83 -1.74
N ALA A 213 -61.36 -9.15 -2.82
CA ALA A 213 -60.22 -9.55 -3.66
C ALA A 213 -58.90 -9.51 -2.87
N LEU A 214 -58.63 -8.44 -2.13
CA LEU A 214 -57.40 -8.31 -1.33
C LEU A 214 -57.36 -9.29 -0.16
N VAL A 215 -58.48 -9.55 0.52
CA VAL A 215 -58.56 -10.58 1.57
C VAL A 215 -58.33 -11.98 0.99
N ALA A 216 -58.88 -12.28 -0.18
CA ALA A 216 -58.63 -13.55 -0.86
C ALA A 216 -57.15 -13.72 -1.21
N VAL A 217 -56.52 -12.68 -1.79
CA VAL A 217 -55.07 -12.65 -2.06
C VAL A 217 -54.28 -12.84 -0.78
N ALA A 218 -54.60 -12.09 0.28
CA ALA A 218 -53.94 -12.20 1.58
C ALA A 218 -54.00 -13.62 2.16
N LEU A 219 -55.19 -14.24 2.20
CA LEU A 219 -55.38 -15.59 2.71
C LEU A 219 -54.59 -16.63 1.90
N VAL A 220 -54.64 -16.55 0.57
CA VAL A 220 -53.89 -17.46 -0.32
C VAL A 220 -52.39 -17.30 -0.10
N CYS A 221 -51.88 -16.07 -0.12
CA CYS A 221 -50.46 -15.77 0.04
C CYS A 221 -49.92 -16.15 1.43
N LEU A 222 -50.67 -15.90 2.51
CA LEU A 222 -50.23 -16.19 3.88
C LEU A 222 -50.33 -17.68 4.24
N ILE A 223 -51.42 -18.36 3.86
CA ILE A 223 -51.65 -19.77 4.24
C ILE A 223 -50.93 -20.73 3.29
N ARG A 224 -51.02 -20.49 1.97
CA ARG A 224 -50.54 -21.43 0.95
C ARG A 224 -49.30 -20.96 0.21
N GLY A 225 -49.03 -19.65 0.18
CA GLY A 225 -47.94 -19.06 -0.58
C GLY A 225 -46.58 -19.70 -0.31
N ARG A 226 -46.23 -19.89 0.97
CA ARG A 226 -44.94 -20.52 1.34
C ARG A 226 -44.83 -21.97 0.87
N ALA A 227 -45.87 -22.78 1.09
CA ALA A 227 -45.85 -24.19 0.74
C ALA A 227 -45.81 -24.39 -0.78
N TRP A 228 -46.61 -23.63 -1.52
CA TRP A 228 -46.63 -23.67 -2.99
C TRP A 228 -45.30 -23.24 -3.59
N PHE A 229 -44.69 -22.18 -3.07
CA PHE A 229 -43.39 -21.74 -3.57
C PHE A 229 -42.26 -22.72 -3.22
N GLY A 230 -42.31 -23.36 -2.05
CA GLY A 230 -41.36 -24.43 -1.71
C GLY A 230 -41.43 -25.63 -2.67
N ILE A 231 -42.65 -26.06 -3.02
CA ILE A 231 -42.87 -27.15 -3.98
C ILE A 231 -42.41 -26.73 -5.38
N ALA A 232 -42.81 -25.54 -5.84
CA ALA A 232 -42.43 -25.02 -7.14
C ALA A 232 -40.92 -24.84 -7.26
N ALA A 233 -40.27 -24.31 -6.22
CA ALA A 233 -38.83 -24.13 -6.17
C ALA A 233 -38.10 -25.47 -6.33
N ASN A 234 -38.48 -26.49 -5.54
CA ASN A 234 -37.86 -27.82 -5.64
C ASN A 234 -38.10 -28.49 -7.01
N ALA A 235 -39.29 -28.32 -7.59
CA ALA A 235 -39.60 -28.86 -8.91
C ALA A 235 -38.76 -28.20 -10.03
N LEU A 236 -38.48 -26.89 -9.91
CA LEU A 236 -37.64 -26.16 -10.88
C LEU A 236 -36.15 -26.42 -10.69
N THR A 237 -35.67 -26.55 -9.45
CA THR A 237 -34.23 -26.73 -9.17
C THR A 237 -33.72 -28.10 -9.62
N THR A 238 -34.53 -29.16 -9.52
CA THR A 238 -34.18 -30.51 -10.01
C THR A 238 -33.89 -30.56 -11.52
N ARG A 239 -34.27 -29.53 -12.29
CA ARG A 239 -34.02 -29.42 -13.73
C ARG A 239 -32.61 -28.89 -14.07
N PHE A 240 -31.91 -28.28 -13.10
CA PHE A 240 -30.57 -27.71 -13.29
C PHE A 240 -29.49 -28.58 -12.66
N ARG A 241 -28.55 -29.10 -13.46
CA ARG A 241 -27.40 -29.89 -12.98
C ARG A 241 -26.26 -29.04 -12.40
N ARG A 242 -26.10 -27.79 -12.86
CA ARG A 242 -25.11 -26.81 -12.37
C ARG A 242 -25.83 -25.56 -11.89
N GLY A 243 -25.36 -24.95 -10.80
CA GLY A 243 -25.98 -23.76 -10.22
C GLY A 243 -27.25 -24.01 -9.41
N HIS A 244 -27.51 -25.28 -9.05
CA HIS A 244 -28.69 -25.67 -8.27
C HIS A 244 -28.83 -24.80 -7.00
N ALA A 245 -27.75 -24.59 -6.25
CA ALA A 245 -27.77 -23.80 -5.02
C ALA A 245 -28.14 -22.33 -5.25
N VAL A 246 -27.61 -21.69 -6.30
CA VAL A 246 -27.92 -20.29 -6.65
C VAL A 246 -29.39 -20.15 -7.08
N VAL A 247 -29.87 -21.05 -7.93
CA VAL A 247 -31.28 -21.05 -8.38
C VAL A 247 -32.22 -21.32 -7.23
N GLN A 248 -31.88 -22.27 -6.35
CA GLN A 248 -32.64 -22.58 -5.14
C GLN A 248 -32.68 -21.38 -4.20
N PHE A 249 -31.58 -20.64 -4.04
CA PHE A 249 -31.55 -19.42 -3.24
C PHE A 249 -32.49 -18.35 -3.82
N VAL A 250 -32.39 -18.04 -5.11
CA VAL A 250 -33.25 -17.03 -5.76
C VAL A 250 -34.72 -17.40 -5.64
N LEU A 251 -35.07 -18.66 -5.88
CA LEU A 251 -36.45 -19.15 -5.70
C LEU A 251 -36.86 -19.12 -4.22
N SER A 252 -35.94 -19.33 -3.28
CA SER A 252 -36.29 -19.24 -1.86
C SER A 252 -36.73 -17.83 -1.43
N LEU A 253 -36.34 -16.76 -2.15
CA LEU A 253 -36.82 -15.40 -1.88
C LEU A 253 -38.35 -15.27 -2.05
N GLY A 254 -38.97 -16.12 -2.88
CA GLY A 254 -40.43 -16.20 -3.00
C GLY A 254 -41.11 -16.60 -1.68
N GLN A 255 -40.40 -17.30 -0.78
CA GLN A 255 -40.91 -17.61 0.56
C GLN A 255 -40.97 -16.39 1.50
N ILE A 256 -40.30 -15.28 1.14
CA ILE A 256 -40.43 -13.98 1.82
C ILE A 256 -41.44 -13.10 1.06
N ILE A 257 -41.25 -12.96 -0.25
CA ILE A 257 -42.01 -12.02 -1.08
C ILE A 257 -43.50 -12.35 -1.06
N ILE A 258 -43.90 -13.61 -1.19
CA ILE A 258 -45.32 -13.97 -1.25
C ILE A 258 -46.05 -13.70 0.08
N PRO A 259 -45.57 -14.18 1.24
CA PRO A 259 -46.21 -13.82 2.51
C PRO A 259 -46.19 -12.32 2.80
N LEU A 260 -45.15 -11.60 2.36
CA LEU A 260 -45.10 -10.13 2.48
C LEU A 260 -46.18 -9.45 1.64
N ILE A 261 -46.36 -9.87 0.38
CA ILE A 261 -47.49 -9.41 -0.46
C ILE A 261 -48.82 -9.73 0.25
N GLY A 262 -48.93 -10.90 0.88
CA GLY A 262 -50.11 -11.26 1.67
C GLY A 262 -50.37 -10.33 2.86
N LEU A 263 -49.33 -9.95 3.61
CA LEU A 263 -49.44 -8.97 4.71
C LEU A 263 -49.80 -7.58 4.21
N ILE A 264 -49.18 -7.11 3.12
CA ILE A 264 -49.48 -5.82 2.50
C ILE A 264 -50.93 -5.79 1.99
N ALA A 265 -51.38 -6.86 1.33
CA ALA A 265 -52.75 -7.00 0.88
C ALA A 265 -53.73 -7.01 2.05
N LEU A 266 -53.40 -7.67 3.16
CA LEU A 266 -54.22 -7.67 4.38
C LEU A 266 -54.30 -6.28 5.01
N ALA A 267 -53.16 -5.58 5.15
CA ALA A 267 -53.12 -4.24 5.71
C ALA A 267 -53.93 -3.26 4.85
N ASN A 268 -53.74 -3.30 3.52
CA ASN A 268 -54.51 -2.48 2.59
C ASN A 268 -56.00 -2.84 2.59
N ALA A 269 -56.37 -4.12 2.69
CA ALA A 269 -57.76 -4.53 2.82
C ALA A 269 -58.41 -3.92 4.08
N LEU A 270 -57.72 -4.00 5.22
CA LEU A 270 -58.20 -3.42 6.47
C LEU A 270 -58.27 -1.89 6.39
N ALA A 271 -57.30 -1.22 5.76
CA ALA A 271 -57.31 0.22 5.55
C ALA A 271 -58.45 0.68 4.63
N LEU A 272 -58.78 -0.08 3.58
CA LEU A 272 -59.89 0.19 2.66
C LEU A 272 -61.27 0.19 3.33
N THR A 273 -61.41 -0.47 4.49
CA THR A 273 -62.65 -0.39 5.27
C THR A 273 -62.93 1.03 5.75
N GLY A 274 -61.87 1.81 6.03
CA GLY A 274 -61.98 3.13 6.65
C GLY A 274 -62.62 3.12 8.05
N MET A 275 -62.74 1.93 8.67
CA MET A 275 -63.46 1.71 9.93
C MET A 275 -62.54 1.50 11.14
N SER A 276 -61.23 1.45 10.94
CA SER A 276 -60.25 1.18 11.99
C SER A 276 -60.05 2.36 12.95
N GLY A 277 -60.37 3.59 12.57
CA GLY A 277 -60.01 4.77 13.36
C GLY A 277 -58.50 5.00 13.39
N ARG A 278 -58.03 5.93 14.23
CA ARG A 278 -56.62 6.36 14.25
C ARG A 278 -55.74 5.32 14.93
N ARG A 279 -56.17 4.82 16.10
CA ARG A 279 -55.35 3.93 16.95
C ARG A 279 -55.16 2.54 16.35
N LEU A 280 -56.24 1.91 15.88
CA LEU A 280 -56.14 0.60 15.22
C LEU A 280 -55.57 0.73 13.80
N GLY A 281 -55.81 1.87 13.12
CA GLY A 281 -55.17 2.20 11.84
C GLY A 281 -53.64 2.18 11.95
N ALA A 282 -53.08 2.84 12.96
CA ALA A 282 -51.62 2.86 13.18
C ALA A 282 -51.01 1.45 13.36
N LEU A 283 -51.73 0.51 13.97
CA LEU A 283 -51.30 -0.89 14.08
C LEU A 283 -51.39 -1.66 12.75
N ILE A 284 -52.42 -1.38 11.95
CA ILE A 284 -52.60 -1.97 10.62
C ILE A 284 -51.48 -1.49 9.68
N ASP A 285 -51.11 -0.21 9.75
CA ASP A 285 -50.10 0.40 8.88
C ASP A 285 -48.71 -0.22 9.08
N VAL A 286 -48.37 -0.61 10.32
CA VAL A 286 -47.08 -1.25 10.64
C VAL A 286 -47.09 -2.77 10.50
N LEU A 287 -48.24 -3.37 10.16
CA LEU A 287 -48.40 -4.82 10.07
C LEU A 287 -47.39 -5.47 9.10
N PRO A 288 -47.17 -4.94 7.88
CA PRO A 288 -46.16 -5.48 6.97
C PRO A 288 -44.73 -5.30 7.50
N ALA A 289 -44.42 -4.16 8.12
CA ALA A 289 -43.09 -3.80 8.57
C ALA A 289 -42.59 -4.69 9.72
N PHE A 290 -43.44 -5.02 10.69
CA PHE A 290 -43.07 -5.95 11.77
C PHE A 290 -43.34 -7.41 11.42
N GLY A 291 -44.37 -7.71 10.63
CA GLY A 291 -44.67 -9.07 10.21
C GLY A 291 -43.59 -9.69 9.32
N VAL A 292 -42.87 -8.87 8.54
CA VAL A 292 -41.73 -9.33 7.73
C VAL A 292 -40.60 -9.89 8.59
N LEU A 293 -40.40 -9.41 9.83
CA LEU A 293 -39.36 -9.92 10.74
C LEU A 293 -39.59 -11.40 11.07
N ALA A 294 -40.85 -11.76 11.36
CA ALA A 294 -41.21 -13.16 11.57
C ALA A 294 -41.01 -13.97 10.28
N ILE A 295 -41.48 -13.47 9.13
CA ILE A 295 -41.33 -14.16 7.83
C ILE A 295 -39.84 -14.43 7.51
N VAL A 296 -38.99 -13.41 7.63
CA VAL A 296 -37.56 -13.50 7.38
C VAL A 296 -36.89 -14.44 8.38
N ALA A 297 -37.25 -14.40 9.67
CA ALA A 297 -36.72 -15.32 10.66
C ALA A 297 -37.01 -16.79 10.31
N HIS A 298 -38.21 -17.12 9.82
CA HIS A 298 -38.48 -18.50 9.39
C HIS A 298 -37.77 -18.88 8.10
N TRP A 299 -37.55 -17.93 7.19
CA TRP A 299 -36.80 -18.18 5.97
C TRP A 299 -35.31 -18.42 6.29
N LEU A 300 -34.71 -17.57 7.12
CA LEU A 300 -33.33 -17.72 7.59
C LEU A 300 -33.13 -19.02 8.36
N ALA A 301 -34.04 -19.37 9.27
CA ALA A 301 -34.00 -20.64 9.98
C ALA A 301 -34.05 -21.84 9.01
N GLY A 302 -34.86 -21.75 7.94
CA GLY A 302 -34.92 -22.78 6.89
C GLY A 302 -33.63 -22.92 6.07
N GLN A 303 -32.93 -21.82 5.82
CA GLN A 303 -31.70 -21.81 5.00
C GLN A 303 -30.44 -22.17 5.78
N LEU A 304 -30.34 -21.73 7.05
CA LEU A 304 -29.13 -21.85 7.86
C LEU A 304 -29.14 -23.08 8.78
N THR A 305 -30.34 -23.51 9.20
CA THR A 305 -30.54 -24.64 10.12
C THR A 305 -31.56 -25.65 9.56
N PRO A 306 -31.22 -26.37 8.47
CA PRO A 306 -32.06 -27.42 7.91
C PRO A 306 -32.11 -28.65 8.83
N TYR A 307 -33.29 -29.26 8.96
CA TYR A 307 -33.55 -30.36 9.91
C TYR A 307 -33.01 -31.74 9.51
N ASN A 308 -32.77 -31.96 8.20
CA ASN A 308 -32.53 -33.29 7.62
C ASN A 308 -31.18 -33.40 6.90
N MET A 309 -30.16 -32.67 7.38
CA MET A 309 -28.81 -32.70 6.80
C MET A 309 -27.80 -33.23 7.82
N ASP A 310 -26.89 -34.07 7.34
CA ASP A 310 -25.77 -34.60 8.13
C ASP A 310 -24.75 -33.49 8.40
N GLU A 311 -24.00 -33.61 9.50
CA GLU A 311 -23.11 -32.57 10.04
C GLU A 311 -22.07 -32.08 9.01
N GLU A 312 -21.50 -32.97 8.22
CA GLU A 312 -20.51 -32.66 7.16
C GLU A 312 -21.09 -31.78 6.05
N THR A 313 -22.39 -31.86 5.80
CA THR A 313 -23.11 -31.11 4.75
C THR A 313 -23.89 -29.91 5.30
N HIS A 314 -23.91 -29.76 6.63
CA HIS A 314 -24.70 -28.74 7.30
C HIS A 314 -24.05 -27.35 7.11
N PRO A 315 -24.82 -26.29 6.75
CA PRO A 315 -24.26 -24.96 6.48
C PRO A 315 -23.44 -24.35 7.61
N LEU A 316 -23.79 -24.70 8.85
CA LEU A 316 -23.11 -24.24 10.07
C LEU A 316 -22.23 -25.31 10.73
N GLY A 317 -22.20 -26.53 10.18
CA GLY A 317 -21.55 -27.70 10.81
C GLY A 317 -22.15 -27.99 12.19
N MET A 318 -23.48 -28.13 12.26
CA MET A 318 -24.20 -28.41 13.51
C MET A 318 -24.81 -29.80 13.45
N SER A 319 -24.85 -30.51 14.57
CA SER A 319 -25.60 -31.77 14.68
C SER A 319 -27.11 -31.54 14.48
N PRO A 320 -27.87 -32.53 13.97
CA PRO A 320 -29.31 -32.37 13.67
C PRO A 320 -30.15 -31.92 14.88
N GLN A 321 -29.78 -32.36 16.09
CA GLN A 321 -30.46 -31.99 17.33
C GLN A 321 -30.24 -30.51 17.69
N VAL A 322 -29.00 -30.03 17.55
CA VAL A 322 -28.64 -28.63 17.78
C VAL A 322 -29.25 -27.73 16.71
N SER A 323 -29.24 -28.18 15.45
CA SER A 323 -29.86 -27.47 14.33
C SER A 323 -31.37 -27.26 14.54
N SER A 324 -32.11 -28.32 14.93
CA SER A 324 -33.55 -28.22 15.20
C SER A 324 -33.90 -27.24 16.33
N ARG A 325 -33.12 -27.26 17.42
CA ARG A 325 -33.29 -26.32 18.53
C ARG A 325 -32.98 -24.89 18.09
N THR A 326 -31.89 -24.69 17.36
CA THR A 326 -31.47 -23.38 16.83
C THR A 326 -32.53 -22.83 15.88
N HIS A 327 -33.06 -23.65 14.99
CA HIS A 327 -34.14 -23.30 14.07
C HIS A 327 -35.34 -22.73 14.82
N THR A 328 -35.82 -23.46 15.83
CA THR A 328 -36.96 -23.02 16.64
C THR A 328 -36.65 -21.70 17.37
N ARG A 329 -35.41 -21.53 17.88
CA ARG A 329 -35.02 -20.30 18.58
C ARG A 329 -34.96 -19.07 17.68
N ILE A 330 -34.43 -19.20 16.46
CA ILE A 330 -34.44 -18.11 15.47
C ILE A 330 -35.89 -17.67 15.18
N ILE A 331 -36.81 -18.62 15.00
CA ILE A 331 -38.23 -18.31 14.79
C ILE A 331 -38.83 -17.60 16.01
N THR A 332 -38.57 -18.10 17.22
CA THR A 332 -39.10 -17.46 18.44
C THR A 332 -38.57 -16.04 18.61
N LEU A 333 -37.32 -15.77 18.22
CA LEU A 333 -36.75 -14.43 18.25
C LEU A 333 -37.48 -13.50 17.26
N GLY A 334 -37.72 -13.95 16.02
CA GLY A 334 -38.47 -13.18 15.03
C GLY A 334 -39.88 -12.81 15.47
N TYR A 335 -40.62 -13.75 16.09
CA TYR A 335 -41.94 -13.46 16.66
C TYR A 335 -41.87 -12.53 17.88
N ALA A 336 -40.88 -12.70 18.76
CA ALA A 336 -40.69 -11.82 19.91
C ALA A 336 -40.40 -10.37 19.45
N MET A 337 -39.56 -10.19 18.42
CA MET A 337 -39.29 -8.88 17.80
C MET A 337 -40.54 -8.27 17.17
N MET A 338 -41.32 -9.09 16.46
CA MET A 338 -42.60 -8.66 15.87
C MET A 338 -43.57 -8.17 16.94
N LEU A 339 -43.78 -8.96 18.00
CA LEU A 339 -44.68 -8.60 19.10
C LEU A 339 -44.20 -7.36 19.87
N PHE A 340 -42.89 -7.25 20.10
CA PHE A 340 -42.28 -6.08 20.72
C PHE A 340 -42.53 -4.82 19.90
N GLY A 341 -42.31 -4.87 18.58
CA GLY A 341 -42.58 -3.75 17.68
C GLY A 341 -44.06 -3.32 17.64
N PHE A 342 -44.99 -4.29 17.63
CA PHE A 342 -46.42 -3.98 17.74
C PHE A 342 -46.79 -3.36 19.09
N ALA A 343 -46.23 -3.87 20.18
CA ALA A 343 -46.46 -3.32 21.52
C ALA A 343 -45.98 -1.87 21.61
N GLN A 344 -44.81 -1.56 21.04
CA GLN A 344 -44.28 -0.20 20.98
C GLN A 344 -45.25 0.75 20.25
N VAL A 345 -45.69 0.38 19.04
CA VAL A 345 -46.65 1.21 18.28
C VAL A 345 -47.99 1.32 18.99
N PHE A 346 -48.46 0.25 19.65
CA PHE A 346 -49.68 0.29 20.45
C PHE A 346 -49.59 1.31 21.59
N VAL A 347 -48.49 1.28 22.35
CA VAL A 347 -48.25 2.19 23.48
C VAL A 347 -48.13 3.64 23.00
N THR A 348 -47.31 3.90 21.96
CA THR A 348 -47.13 5.25 21.40
C THR A 348 -48.43 5.81 20.80
N SER A 349 -49.20 5.01 20.05
CA SER A 349 -50.44 5.47 19.39
C SER A 349 -51.56 5.79 20.38
N ASN A 350 -51.45 5.31 21.62
CA ASN A 350 -52.42 5.56 22.68
C ASN A 350 -51.94 6.59 23.71
N ASN A 351 -50.78 7.23 23.49
CA ASN A 351 -50.19 8.25 24.37
C ASN A 351 -50.11 7.81 25.84
N PHE A 352 -49.58 6.62 26.07
CA PHE A 352 -49.30 6.15 27.43
C PHE A 352 -48.29 7.10 28.10
N ASN A 353 -48.40 7.28 29.41
CA ASN A 353 -47.36 7.95 30.17
C ASN A 353 -46.12 7.04 30.32
N ALA A 354 -44.94 7.62 30.53
CA ALA A 354 -43.68 6.88 30.61
C ALA A 354 -43.70 5.73 31.64
N ALA A 355 -44.43 5.91 32.75
CA ALA A 355 -44.59 4.88 33.78
C ALA A 355 -45.39 3.66 33.28
N SER A 356 -46.52 3.88 32.60
CA SER A 356 -47.36 2.79 32.10
C SER A 356 -46.76 2.16 30.85
N GLU A 357 -46.09 2.94 30.01
CA GLU A 357 -45.33 2.47 28.84
C GLU A 357 -44.29 1.41 29.26
N ALA A 358 -43.40 1.74 30.20
CA ALA A 358 -42.36 0.84 30.67
C ALA A 358 -42.93 -0.51 31.19
N LEU A 359 -44.04 -0.45 31.92
CA LEU A 359 -44.69 -1.63 32.50
C LEU A 359 -45.39 -2.51 31.46
N VAL A 360 -46.06 -1.89 30.48
CA VAL A 360 -46.72 -2.62 29.39
C VAL A 360 -45.71 -3.23 28.42
N MET A 361 -44.58 -2.56 28.19
CA MET A 361 -43.50 -3.07 27.34
C MET A 361 -42.69 -4.20 28.00
N PHE A 362 -42.59 -4.20 29.34
CA PHE A 362 -41.81 -5.20 30.08
C PHE A 362 -42.07 -6.68 29.70
N PRO A 363 -43.31 -7.21 29.62
CA PRO A 363 -43.54 -8.61 29.24
C PRO A 363 -43.08 -8.93 27.82
N PHE A 364 -43.26 -8.01 26.86
CA PHE A 364 -42.78 -8.20 25.48
C PHE A 364 -41.25 -8.12 25.42
N GLY A 365 -40.66 -7.21 26.19
CA GLY A 365 -39.23 -7.10 26.36
C GLY A 365 -38.62 -8.36 26.99
N PHE A 366 -39.25 -8.91 28.02
CA PHE A 366 -38.82 -10.17 28.63
C PHE A 366 -38.85 -11.33 27.63
N LEU A 367 -39.91 -11.45 26.82
CA LEU A 367 -39.97 -12.48 25.77
C LEU A 367 -38.84 -12.33 24.76
N LEU A 368 -38.50 -11.09 24.39
CA LEU A 368 -37.38 -10.79 23.50
C LEU A 368 -36.03 -11.17 24.11
N ALA A 369 -35.75 -10.73 25.33
CA ALA A 369 -34.53 -11.08 26.05
C ALA A 369 -34.41 -12.59 26.29
N TRP A 370 -35.52 -13.25 26.63
CA TRP A 370 -35.57 -14.70 26.79
C TRP A 370 -35.21 -15.44 25.50
N ALA A 371 -35.82 -15.05 24.37
CA ALA A 371 -35.52 -15.64 23.07
C ALA A 371 -34.04 -15.45 22.69
N LEU A 372 -33.50 -14.25 22.93
CA LEU A 372 -32.11 -13.88 22.65
C LEU A 372 -31.12 -14.67 23.52
N TYR A 373 -31.37 -14.78 24.83
CA TYR A 373 -30.54 -15.53 25.76
C TYR A 373 -30.44 -17.01 25.38
N TRP A 374 -31.59 -17.64 25.08
CA TRP A 374 -31.61 -19.05 24.74
C TRP A 374 -30.94 -19.33 23.39
N LEU A 375 -31.07 -18.43 22.42
CA LEU A 375 -30.33 -18.54 21.17
C LEU A 375 -28.81 -18.43 21.41
N GLY A 376 -28.37 -17.42 22.17
CA GLY A 376 -26.96 -17.25 22.54
C GLY A 376 -26.37 -18.45 23.28
N LYS A 377 -27.13 -19.03 24.21
CA LYS A 377 -26.73 -20.23 24.95
C LYS A 377 -26.53 -21.45 24.05
N ILE A 378 -27.40 -21.66 23.05
CA ILE A 378 -27.25 -22.77 22.11
C ILE A 378 -26.01 -22.55 21.23
N ILE A 379 -25.81 -21.34 20.71
CA ILE A 379 -24.65 -21.01 19.87
C ILE A 379 -23.34 -21.22 20.66
N ARG A 380 -23.28 -20.75 21.91
CA ARG A 380 -22.10 -20.94 22.77
C ARG A 380 -21.80 -22.42 23.05
N ASN A 381 -22.82 -23.21 23.38
CA ASN A 381 -22.65 -24.61 23.76
C ASN A 381 -22.45 -25.54 22.55
N SER A 382 -22.71 -25.06 21.32
CA SER A 382 -22.44 -25.81 20.08
C SER A 382 -20.95 -25.89 19.71
N VAL A 383 -20.07 -25.35 20.56
CA VAL A 383 -18.62 -25.25 20.33
C VAL A 383 -17.84 -26.45 20.89
N ASP A 384 -18.41 -27.21 21.83
CA ASP A 384 -17.72 -28.31 22.53
C ASP A 384 -17.58 -29.62 21.71
N GLU A 385 -18.15 -29.71 20.50
CA GLU A 385 -18.18 -30.94 19.69
C GLU A 385 -17.12 -31.03 18.56
N LEU A 386 -16.23 -30.04 18.39
CA LEU A 386 -15.32 -29.98 17.23
C LEU A 386 -13.83 -30.23 17.60
N SER A 387 -13.15 -31.01 16.75
CA SER A 387 -11.81 -31.61 16.90
C SER A 387 -10.63 -30.67 17.19
N ASP A 388 -9.53 -31.25 17.69
CA ASP A 388 -8.25 -30.64 18.16
C ASP A 388 -7.44 -29.79 17.14
N ASP A 389 -8.00 -29.44 15.98
CA ASP A 389 -7.28 -28.70 14.93
C ASP A 389 -7.28 -27.17 15.12
N ALA A 390 -6.10 -26.54 14.99
CA ALA A 390 -5.89 -25.11 15.25
C ALA A 390 -6.81 -24.13 14.46
N PRO A 391 -7.17 -24.35 13.18
CA PRO A 391 -8.10 -23.47 12.45
C PRO A 391 -9.55 -23.51 12.99
N HIS A 392 -9.95 -24.65 13.57
CA HIS A 392 -11.28 -24.83 14.14
C HIS A 392 -11.42 -24.12 15.48
N GLN A 393 -10.34 -24.00 16.26
CA GLN A 393 -10.29 -23.27 17.53
C GLN A 393 -10.60 -21.78 17.38
N PHE A 394 -10.12 -21.12 16.32
CA PHE A 394 -10.42 -19.70 16.08
C PHE A 394 -11.91 -19.47 15.79
N ARG A 395 -12.52 -20.29 14.92
CA ARG A 395 -13.95 -20.19 14.58
C ARG A 395 -14.84 -20.55 15.78
N ALA A 396 -14.44 -21.55 16.55
CA ALA A 396 -15.04 -21.94 17.83
C ALA A 396 -15.03 -20.78 18.84
N GLY A 397 -13.87 -20.13 19.02
CA GLY A 397 -13.71 -18.96 19.88
C GLY A 397 -14.64 -17.81 19.46
N LEU A 398 -14.71 -17.49 18.17
CA LEU A 398 -15.58 -16.44 17.64
C LEU A 398 -17.08 -16.73 17.92
N ARG A 399 -17.53 -17.97 17.69
CA ARG A 399 -18.92 -18.40 17.99
C ARG A 399 -19.23 -18.33 19.48
N SER A 400 -18.30 -18.76 20.33
CA SER A 400 -18.45 -18.71 21.79
C SER A 400 -18.52 -17.26 22.30
N MET A 401 -17.67 -16.37 21.79
CA MET A 401 -17.71 -14.94 22.09
C MET A 401 -19.04 -14.33 21.66
N PHE A 402 -19.51 -14.64 20.45
CA PHE A 402 -20.79 -14.14 19.95
C PHE A 402 -21.98 -14.62 20.80
N GLY A 403 -22.06 -15.93 21.08
CA GLY A 403 -23.11 -16.50 21.93
C GLY A 403 -23.10 -15.91 23.35
N SER A 404 -21.90 -15.69 23.91
CA SER A 404 -21.74 -15.04 25.22
C SER A 404 -22.18 -13.58 25.19
N GLY A 405 -21.89 -12.83 24.12
CA GLY A 405 -22.33 -11.46 23.92
C GLY A 405 -23.85 -11.34 23.86
N LEU A 406 -24.53 -12.24 23.14
CA LEU A 406 -26.00 -12.28 23.10
C LEU A 406 -26.61 -12.57 24.47
N MET A 407 -26.04 -13.52 25.22
CA MET A 407 -26.48 -13.83 26.58
C MET A 407 -26.29 -12.63 27.51
N LEU A 408 -25.13 -11.95 27.41
CA LEU A 408 -24.83 -10.77 28.20
C LEU A 408 -25.81 -9.63 27.91
N ALA A 409 -26.06 -9.32 26.63
CA ALA A 409 -27.01 -8.30 26.22
C ALA A 409 -28.42 -8.58 26.76
N ALA A 410 -28.89 -9.83 26.65
CA ALA A 410 -30.18 -10.24 27.18
C ALA A 410 -30.28 -10.09 28.71
N VAL A 411 -29.25 -10.51 29.45
CA VAL A 411 -29.23 -10.42 30.92
C VAL A 411 -29.11 -8.97 31.39
N ILE A 412 -28.18 -8.20 30.83
CA ILE A 412 -27.99 -6.79 31.17
C ILE A 412 -29.27 -6.01 30.88
N GLY A 413 -29.85 -6.20 29.68
CA GLY A 413 -31.13 -5.58 29.33
C GLY A 413 -32.20 -5.93 30.36
N PHE A 414 -32.40 -7.21 30.66
CA PHE A 414 -33.44 -7.63 31.61
C PHE A 414 -33.23 -7.03 33.02
N VAL A 415 -31.99 -6.97 33.49
CA VAL A 415 -31.63 -6.36 34.77
C VAL A 415 -31.95 -4.85 34.76
N LEU A 416 -31.57 -4.14 33.70
CA LEU A 416 -31.86 -2.71 33.53
C LEU A 416 -33.37 -2.45 33.55
N ALA A 417 -34.15 -3.26 32.83
CA ALA A 417 -35.61 -3.18 32.84
C ALA A 417 -36.19 -3.37 34.27
N CYS A 418 -35.68 -4.35 35.02
CA CYS A 418 -36.10 -4.59 36.41
C CYS A 418 -35.85 -3.38 37.32
N PHE A 419 -34.77 -2.63 37.11
CA PHE A 419 -34.46 -1.42 37.90
C PHE A 419 -35.17 -0.14 37.43
N GLY A 420 -35.94 -0.21 36.34
CA GLY A 420 -36.70 0.90 35.78
C GLY A 420 -36.00 1.63 34.64
N TYR A 421 -34.89 1.12 34.10
CA TYR A 421 -34.24 1.68 32.91
C TYR A 421 -34.82 1.03 31.64
N ALA A 422 -36.09 1.34 31.35
CA ALA A 422 -36.81 0.75 30.22
C ALA A 422 -36.18 1.12 28.87
N ASN A 423 -35.85 2.40 28.66
CA ASN A 423 -35.19 2.88 27.44
C ASN A 423 -33.86 2.15 27.20
N ALA A 424 -33.01 2.02 28.23
CA ALA A 424 -31.75 1.28 28.13
C ALA A 424 -31.95 -0.20 27.80
N PHE A 425 -33.02 -0.82 28.31
CA PHE A 425 -33.37 -2.18 27.94
C PHE A 425 -33.71 -2.31 26.45
N GLU A 426 -34.49 -1.39 25.90
CA GLU A 426 -34.85 -1.38 24.47
C GLU A 426 -33.61 -1.17 23.59
N GLU A 427 -32.78 -0.17 23.93
CA GLU A 427 -31.56 0.21 23.21
C GLU A 427 -30.44 -0.86 23.28
N VAL A 428 -30.54 -1.85 24.18
CA VAL A 428 -29.61 -3.00 24.23
C VAL A 428 -30.21 -4.24 23.56
N THR A 429 -31.45 -4.59 23.91
CA THR A 429 -32.00 -5.92 23.58
C THR A 429 -32.52 -5.99 22.14
N TYR A 430 -33.15 -4.91 21.66
CA TYR A 430 -33.71 -4.87 20.31
C TYR A 430 -32.60 -4.77 19.23
N PRO A 431 -31.59 -3.89 19.35
CA PRO A 431 -30.41 -3.88 18.48
C PRO A 431 -29.63 -5.20 18.46
N ALA A 432 -29.44 -5.84 19.62
CA ALA A 432 -28.79 -7.15 19.69
C ALA A 432 -29.58 -8.23 18.92
N SER A 433 -30.91 -8.15 18.95
CA SER A 433 -31.79 -9.06 18.19
C SER A 433 -31.73 -8.82 16.68
N LEU A 434 -31.69 -7.55 16.24
CA LEU A 434 -31.47 -7.20 14.82
C LEU A 434 -30.08 -7.62 14.33
N THR A 435 -29.05 -7.49 15.18
CA THR A 435 -27.68 -7.93 14.88
C THR A 435 -27.64 -9.42 14.51
N VAL A 436 -28.40 -10.27 15.22
CA VAL A 436 -28.54 -11.70 14.88
C VAL A 436 -29.14 -11.88 13.48
N LEU A 437 -30.19 -11.14 13.13
CA LEU A 437 -30.85 -11.25 11.84
C LEU A 437 -29.92 -10.82 10.69
N VAL A 438 -29.18 -9.71 10.87
CA VAL A 438 -28.22 -9.22 9.88
C VAL A 438 -27.06 -10.20 9.72
N LEU A 439 -26.50 -10.73 10.81
CA LEU A 439 -25.45 -11.75 10.73
C LEU A 439 -25.93 -13.01 10.01
N ALA A 440 -27.16 -13.46 10.28
CA ALA A 440 -27.76 -14.58 9.57
C ALA A 440 -27.87 -14.32 8.05
N VAL A 441 -28.28 -13.10 7.66
CA VAL A 441 -28.29 -12.69 6.24
C VAL A 441 -26.88 -12.68 5.65
N LEU A 442 -25.88 -12.14 6.37
CA LEU A 442 -24.49 -12.11 5.90
C LEU A 442 -23.90 -13.51 5.72
N MET A 443 -24.15 -14.42 6.65
CA MET A 443 -23.74 -15.82 6.52
C MET A 443 -24.35 -16.48 5.28
N LEU A 444 -25.62 -16.15 4.99
CA LEU A 444 -26.30 -16.67 3.83
C LEU A 444 -25.77 -16.07 2.51
N LEU A 445 -25.47 -14.76 2.46
CA LEU A 445 -24.84 -14.11 1.31
C LEU A 445 -23.42 -14.63 1.08
N GLN A 446 -22.68 -14.90 2.16
CA GLN A 446 -21.35 -15.50 2.06
C GLN A 446 -21.41 -16.91 1.46
N ARG A 447 -22.38 -17.73 1.89
CA ARG A 447 -22.62 -19.05 1.31
C ARG A 447 -22.99 -18.94 -0.17
N LEU A 448 -23.91 -18.04 -0.52
CA LEU A 448 -24.29 -17.79 -1.91
C LEU A 448 -23.09 -17.40 -2.77
N SER A 449 -22.15 -16.63 -2.23
CA SER A 449 -20.95 -16.21 -2.94
C SER A 449 -20.03 -17.39 -3.27
N VAL A 450 -19.91 -18.36 -2.35
CA VAL A 450 -19.18 -19.62 -2.60
C VAL A 450 -19.90 -20.46 -3.66
N ASP A 451 -21.22 -20.62 -3.53
CA ASP A 451 -22.04 -21.40 -4.48
C ASP A 451 -22.06 -20.78 -5.88
N ALA A 452 -22.08 -19.45 -5.98
CA ALA A 452 -22.00 -18.71 -7.23
C ALA A 452 -20.62 -18.83 -7.86
N TYR A 453 -19.55 -18.79 -7.07
CA TYR A 453 -18.20 -19.01 -7.59
C TYR A 453 -17.99 -20.44 -8.11
N ALA A 454 -18.55 -21.43 -7.40
CA ALA A 454 -18.53 -22.84 -7.82
C ALA A 454 -19.24 -23.08 -9.17
N LEU A 455 -20.18 -22.21 -9.58
CA LEU A 455 -20.80 -22.28 -10.91
C LEU A 455 -19.81 -22.01 -12.05
N PHE A 456 -18.88 -21.07 -11.84
CA PHE A 456 -17.93 -20.61 -12.86
C PHE A 456 -16.58 -21.33 -12.77
N SER A 457 -16.21 -21.80 -11.58
CA SER A 457 -15.03 -22.63 -11.33
C SER A 457 -15.23 -24.05 -11.87
N LYS A 458 -14.29 -24.56 -12.68
CA LYS A 458 -14.31 -25.95 -13.17
C LYS A 458 -13.90 -26.99 -12.11
N GLY A 459 -13.50 -26.56 -10.91
CA GLY A 459 -13.09 -27.44 -9.81
C GLY A 459 -14.12 -27.41 -8.68
N GLU A 460 -14.93 -28.47 -8.55
CA GLU A 460 -16.02 -28.60 -7.59
C GLU A 460 -15.55 -28.69 -6.11
N GLY A 461 -14.25 -28.88 -5.86
CA GLY A 461 -13.70 -29.07 -4.49
C GLY A 461 -12.83 -27.93 -3.92
N LEU A 462 -12.38 -26.96 -4.75
CA LEU A 462 -11.47 -25.88 -4.32
C LEU A 462 -12.17 -24.51 -4.18
N ALA A 463 -13.50 -24.47 -4.34
CA ALA A 463 -14.26 -23.22 -4.36
C ALA A 463 -14.33 -22.53 -2.97
N SER A 464 -14.32 -23.29 -1.88
CA SER A 464 -14.32 -22.77 -0.50
C SER A 464 -12.98 -22.17 -0.07
N GLU A 465 -11.88 -22.61 -0.69
CA GLU A 465 -10.51 -22.14 -0.43
C GLU A 465 -10.05 -21.05 -1.42
N ALA A 466 -10.89 -20.75 -2.42
CA ALA A 466 -10.57 -19.73 -3.40
C ALA A 466 -10.55 -18.33 -2.76
N LEU A 467 -9.60 -17.50 -3.20
CA LEU A 467 -9.44 -16.13 -2.72
C LEU A 467 -10.68 -15.26 -3.00
N ILE A 468 -11.41 -15.52 -4.08
CA ILE A 468 -12.53 -14.68 -4.54
C ILE A 468 -13.71 -14.70 -3.54
N PRO A 469 -14.28 -15.84 -3.13
CA PRO A 469 -15.33 -15.87 -2.10
C PRO A 469 -14.87 -15.30 -0.74
N VAL A 470 -13.60 -15.44 -0.38
CA VAL A 470 -13.04 -14.84 0.83
C VAL A 470 -13.02 -13.31 0.73
N LEU A 471 -12.58 -12.76 -0.42
CA LEU A 471 -12.63 -11.33 -0.70
C LEU A 471 -14.06 -10.80 -0.72
N ILE A 472 -15.00 -11.52 -1.35
CA ILE A 472 -16.42 -11.15 -1.32
C ILE A 472 -16.93 -11.13 0.12
N GLY A 473 -16.56 -12.10 0.95
CA GLY A 473 -16.90 -12.11 2.37
C GLY A 473 -16.34 -10.93 3.15
N PHE A 474 -15.09 -10.57 2.90
CA PHE A 474 -14.47 -9.40 3.48
C PHE A 474 -15.22 -8.11 3.07
N VAL A 475 -15.57 -7.97 1.79
CA VAL A 475 -16.35 -6.85 1.27
C VAL A 475 -17.75 -6.81 1.89
N LEU A 476 -18.44 -7.96 2.01
CA LEU A 476 -19.76 -8.06 2.64
C LEU A 476 -19.70 -7.62 4.10
N VAL A 477 -18.67 -8.03 4.85
CA VAL A 477 -18.46 -7.58 6.23
C VAL A 477 -18.25 -6.07 6.28
N LEU A 478 -17.39 -5.51 5.43
CA LEU A 478 -17.18 -4.05 5.35
C LEU A 478 -18.47 -3.28 5.03
N LEU A 479 -19.24 -3.75 4.05
CA LEU A 479 -20.53 -3.15 3.67
C LEU A 479 -21.59 -3.27 4.76
N SER A 480 -21.45 -4.23 5.68
CA SER A 480 -22.37 -4.39 6.81
C SER A 480 -22.06 -3.50 8.02
N LEU A 481 -20.85 -2.95 8.13
CA LEU A 481 -20.45 -2.10 9.26
C LEU A 481 -21.38 -0.86 9.43
N PRO A 482 -21.75 -0.13 8.37
CA PRO A 482 -22.72 0.96 8.49
C PRO A 482 -24.08 0.49 9.00
N VAL A 483 -24.54 -0.70 8.59
CA VAL A 483 -25.81 -1.27 9.05
C VAL A 483 -25.75 -1.60 10.53
N PHE A 484 -24.65 -2.19 11.02
CA PHE A 484 -24.46 -2.43 12.45
C PHE A 484 -24.37 -1.13 13.24
N ALA A 485 -23.68 -0.12 12.73
CA ALA A 485 -23.62 1.19 13.38
C ALA A 485 -25.02 1.81 13.54
N LEU A 486 -25.86 1.79 12.48
CA LEU A 486 -27.25 2.27 12.55
C LEU A 486 -28.11 1.47 13.54
N ILE A 487 -27.91 0.16 13.61
CA ILE A 487 -28.63 -0.71 14.55
C ILE A 487 -28.30 -0.33 16.00
N TRP A 488 -27.05 0.01 16.30
CA TRP A 488 -26.56 0.38 17.63
C TRP A 488 -26.65 1.89 17.94
N GLY A 489 -27.45 2.63 17.17
CA GLY A 489 -27.79 4.02 17.50
C GLY A 489 -26.95 5.09 16.80
N ALA A 490 -26.03 4.73 15.90
CA ALA A 490 -25.39 5.70 15.02
C ALA A 490 -26.41 6.33 14.08
N GLN A 491 -26.21 7.60 13.75
CA GLN A 491 -27.07 8.31 12.81
C GLN A 491 -26.54 8.12 11.38
N VAL A 492 -27.42 8.20 10.38
CA VAL A 492 -27.02 8.21 8.96
C VAL A 492 -26.01 9.33 8.69
N THR A 493 -26.19 10.42 9.42
CA THR A 493 -25.44 11.65 9.39
C THR A 493 -24.00 11.45 9.89
N ASP A 494 -23.78 10.62 10.93
CA ASP A 494 -22.44 10.22 11.40
C ASP A 494 -21.70 9.39 10.33
N LEU A 495 -22.42 8.52 9.63
CA LEU A 495 -21.85 7.65 8.60
C LEU A 495 -21.46 8.44 7.34
N THR A 496 -22.29 9.37 6.91
CA THR A 496 -21.96 10.26 5.79
C THR A 496 -20.77 11.15 6.13
N GLU A 497 -20.63 11.58 7.39
CA GLU A 497 -19.47 12.34 7.83
C GLU A 497 -18.18 11.51 7.85
N LEU A 498 -18.21 10.28 8.36
CA LEU A 498 -17.07 9.36 8.28
C LEU A 498 -16.62 9.14 6.83
N TRP A 499 -17.59 9.03 5.91
CA TRP A 499 -17.33 8.90 4.48
C TRP A 499 -16.72 10.18 3.88
N THR A 500 -17.24 11.35 4.24
CA THR A 500 -16.70 12.64 3.77
C THR A 500 -15.29 12.89 4.32
N ARG A 501 -15.05 12.65 5.62
CA ARG A 501 -13.69 12.70 6.22
C ARG A 501 -12.73 11.73 5.54
N PHE A 502 -13.18 10.52 5.23
CA PHE A 502 -12.36 9.54 4.50
C PHE A 502 -12.01 10.04 3.09
N ARG A 503 -12.97 10.62 2.34
CA ARG A 503 -12.75 11.20 1.01
C ARG A 503 -11.83 12.42 1.04
N GLU A 504 -11.95 13.26 2.07
CA GLU A 504 -11.08 14.42 2.27
C GLU A 504 -9.63 14.00 2.58
N GLY A 505 -9.44 12.89 3.28
CA GLY A 505 -8.13 12.41 3.67
C GLY A 505 -7.67 12.89 5.03
N PHE A 506 -6.52 12.39 5.47
CA PHE A 506 -5.93 12.69 6.76
C PHE A 506 -4.75 13.65 6.60
N SER A 507 -4.71 14.70 7.42
CA SER A 507 -3.54 15.59 7.51
C SER A 507 -2.47 14.95 8.38
N ILE A 508 -1.27 14.73 7.82
CA ILE A 508 -0.06 14.35 8.56
C ILE A 508 0.93 15.51 8.41
N GLY A 509 1.11 16.28 9.49
CA GLY A 509 1.85 17.54 9.45
C GLY A 509 1.15 18.56 8.54
N GLU A 510 1.91 19.13 7.60
CA GLU A 510 1.38 20.08 6.59
C GLU A 510 0.84 19.37 5.32
N THR A 511 1.01 18.05 5.21
CA THR A 511 0.57 17.28 4.02
C THR A 511 -0.78 16.62 4.24
N LYS A 512 -1.74 16.88 3.34
CA LYS A 512 -3.06 16.22 3.34
C LYS A 512 -3.03 14.99 2.43
N ILE A 513 -3.12 13.80 3.03
CA ILE A 513 -3.16 12.52 2.29
C ILE A 513 -4.61 12.14 2.05
N SER A 514 -5.11 12.46 0.86
CA SER A 514 -6.43 12.02 0.40
C SER A 514 -6.36 10.71 -0.39
N PRO A 515 -7.45 9.92 -0.43
CA PRO A 515 -7.56 8.75 -1.30
C PRO A 515 -7.32 9.11 -2.77
N SER A 516 -7.72 10.31 -3.21
CA SER A 516 -7.44 10.78 -4.56
C SER A 516 -5.95 10.95 -4.82
N ASN A 517 -5.20 11.52 -3.86
CA ASN A 517 -3.75 11.69 -3.97
C ASN A 517 -3.04 10.33 -3.95
N PHE A 518 -3.53 9.38 -3.14
CA PHE A 518 -3.01 8.02 -3.14
C PHE A 518 -3.29 7.29 -4.46
N LEU A 519 -4.47 7.46 -5.05
CA LEU A 519 -4.79 6.88 -6.35
C LEU A 519 -3.95 7.50 -7.45
N LEU A 520 -3.77 8.82 -7.44
CA LEU A 520 -2.88 9.53 -8.35
C LEU A 520 -1.43 9.04 -8.22
N PHE A 521 -0.92 8.93 -6.99
CA PHE A 521 0.37 8.32 -6.68
C PHE A 521 0.49 6.93 -7.31
N ALA A 522 -0.50 6.05 -7.08
CA ALA A 522 -0.48 4.68 -7.59
C ALA A 522 -0.50 4.63 -9.11
N VAL A 523 -1.32 5.45 -9.77
CA VAL A 523 -1.40 5.54 -11.23
C VAL A 523 -0.09 6.05 -11.81
N VAL A 524 0.47 7.14 -11.27
CA VAL A 524 1.75 7.71 -11.73
C VAL A 524 2.90 6.73 -11.50
N PHE A 525 2.93 6.06 -10.35
CA PHE A 525 3.95 5.06 -10.04
C PHE A 525 3.87 3.86 -10.98
N VAL A 526 2.67 3.31 -11.21
CA VAL A 526 2.45 2.18 -12.13
C VAL A 526 2.80 2.57 -13.57
N ALA A 527 2.44 3.78 -14.00
CA ALA A 527 2.82 4.29 -15.31
C ALA A 527 4.35 4.39 -15.43
N GLY A 528 5.04 5.01 -14.47
CA GLY A 528 6.50 5.12 -14.44
C GLY A 528 7.21 3.77 -14.36
N TYR A 529 6.68 2.83 -13.57
CA TYR A 529 7.16 1.46 -13.49
C TYR A 529 7.03 0.73 -14.83
N THR A 530 5.88 0.89 -15.49
CA THR A 530 5.60 0.28 -16.80
C THR A 530 6.56 0.84 -17.85
N VAL A 531 6.74 2.16 -17.91
CA VAL A 531 7.70 2.81 -18.80
C VAL A 531 9.11 2.28 -18.54
N THR A 532 9.53 2.19 -17.27
CA THR A 532 10.85 1.65 -16.89
C THR A 532 11.01 0.21 -17.40
N ARG A 533 10.01 -0.64 -17.19
CA ARG A 533 10.00 -2.03 -17.69
C ARG A 533 10.05 -2.12 -19.21
N MET A 534 9.32 -1.26 -19.91
CA MET A 534 9.35 -1.19 -21.38
C MET A 534 10.74 -0.80 -21.88
N VAL A 535 11.36 0.21 -21.28
CA VAL A 535 12.73 0.63 -21.62
C VAL A 535 13.74 -0.49 -21.34
N GLN A 536 13.66 -1.15 -20.18
CA GLN A 536 14.50 -2.31 -19.87
C GLN A 536 14.32 -3.45 -20.88
N GLY A 537 13.08 -3.75 -21.26
CA GLY A 537 12.74 -4.75 -22.27
C GLY A 537 13.31 -4.40 -23.65
N ALA A 538 13.19 -3.14 -24.07
CA ALA A 538 13.76 -2.63 -25.32
C ALA A 538 15.30 -2.70 -25.31
N LEU A 539 15.95 -2.30 -24.21
CA LEU A 539 17.39 -2.41 -24.05
C LEU A 539 17.85 -3.86 -24.20
N ARG A 540 17.19 -4.79 -23.49
CA ARG A 540 17.56 -6.20 -23.45
C ARG A 540 17.34 -6.93 -24.78
N SER A 541 16.30 -6.56 -25.53
CA SER A 541 15.92 -7.25 -26.76
C SER A 541 16.52 -6.64 -28.03
N THR A 542 16.74 -5.32 -28.06
CA THR A 542 17.03 -4.60 -29.31
C THR A 542 18.42 -3.95 -29.31
N VAL A 543 18.83 -3.32 -28.22
CA VAL A 543 20.04 -2.49 -28.17
C VAL A 543 21.26 -3.28 -27.69
N LEU A 544 21.17 -3.88 -26.50
CA LEU A 544 22.28 -4.58 -25.85
C LEU A 544 22.74 -5.85 -26.59
N PRO A 545 21.88 -6.64 -27.25
CA PRO A 545 22.35 -7.78 -28.04
C PRO A 545 23.22 -7.37 -29.25
N ARG A 546 23.14 -6.11 -29.68
CA ARG A 546 23.95 -5.56 -30.79
C ARG A 546 25.27 -4.95 -30.31
N THR A 547 25.53 -4.89 -29.00
CA THR A 547 26.80 -4.42 -28.47
C THR A 547 27.76 -5.58 -28.22
N LYS A 548 29.06 -5.30 -28.11
CA LYS A 548 30.09 -6.29 -27.78
C LYS A 548 30.15 -6.64 -26.28
N MET A 549 29.11 -6.27 -25.51
CA MET A 549 29.07 -6.47 -24.06
C MET A 549 28.74 -7.92 -23.72
N ASP A 550 29.40 -8.46 -22.70
CA ASP A 550 29.11 -9.78 -22.16
C ASP A 550 27.75 -9.80 -21.43
N VAL A 551 27.23 -11.00 -21.18
CA VAL A 551 25.92 -11.18 -20.52
C VAL A 551 25.88 -10.55 -19.12
N GLY A 552 27.01 -10.54 -18.41
CA GLY A 552 27.14 -9.89 -17.11
C GLY A 552 26.98 -8.37 -17.20
N GLY A 553 27.73 -7.73 -18.09
CA GLY A 553 27.63 -6.29 -18.35
C GLY A 553 26.24 -5.86 -18.81
N GLN A 554 25.60 -6.63 -19.70
CA GLN A 554 24.24 -6.34 -20.15
C GLN A 554 23.23 -6.36 -18.99
N ASN A 555 23.28 -7.39 -18.14
CA ASN A 555 22.39 -7.50 -16.97
C ASN A 555 22.64 -6.39 -15.94
N ALA A 556 23.90 -5.97 -15.75
CA ALA A 556 24.24 -4.86 -14.86
C ALA A 556 23.64 -3.53 -15.34
N VAL A 557 23.74 -3.22 -16.63
CA VAL A 557 23.15 -2.00 -17.22
C VAL A 557 21.63 -2.02 -17.11
N VAL A 558 20.98 -3.14 -17.47
CA VAL A 558 19.51 -3.25 -17.40
C VAL A 558 19.03 -3.10 -15.95
N SER A 559 19.69 -3.77 -15.00
CA SER A 559 19.31 -3.70 -13.58
C SER A 559 19.55 -2.29 -13.01
N GLY A 560 20.70 -1.67 -13.30
CA GLY A 560 21.02 -0.32 -12.87
C GLY A 560 20.01 0.72 -13.38
N LEU A 561 19.66 0.65 -14.67
CA LEU A 561 18.61 1.48 -15.25
C LEU A 561 17.25 1.21 -14.59
N GLY A 562 16.96 -0.04 -14.24
CA GLY A 562 15.75 -0.41 -13.50
C GLY A 562 15.67 0.24 -12.13
N TYR A 563 16.74 0.18 -11.34
CA TYR A 563 16.78 0.80 -10.03
C TYR A 563 16.63 2.32 -10.11
N VAL A 564 17.34 2.97 -11.04
CA VAL A 564 17.21 4.41 -11.27
C VAL A 564 15.80 4.78 -11.76
N GLY A 565 15.24 4.02 -12.69
CA GLY A 565 13.90 4.25 -13.22
C GLY A 565 12.81 4.08 -12.16
N ILE A 566 12.87 3.03 -11.34
CA ILE A 566 11.93 2.82 -10.23
C ILE A 566 12.08 3.93 -9.18
N PHE A 567 13.32 4.34 -8.85
CA PHE A 567 13.56 5.44 -7.93
C PHE A 567 12.97 6.76 -8.44
N LEU A 568 13.20 7.10 -9.71
CA LEU A 568 12.61 8.30 -10.32
C LEU A 568 11.08 8.23 -10.39
N ALA A 569 10.51 7.07 -10.74
CA ALA A 569 9.07 6.86 -10.74
C ALA A 569 8.47 7.06 -9.34
N ALA A 570 9.15 6.58 -8.29
CA ALA A 570 8.75 6.83 -6.91
C ALA A 570 8.82 8.32 -6.55
N VAL A 571 9.93 9.02 -6.85
CA VAL A 571 10.07 10.45 -6.58
C VAL A 571 8.97 11.26 -7.28
N VAL A 572 8.72 11.00 -8.56
CA VAL A 572 7.66 11.68 -9.33
C VAL A 572 6.27 11.36 -8.77
N ALA A 573 6.00 10.12 -8.39
CA ALA A 573 4.74 9.74 -7.77
C ALA A 573 4.53 10.46 -6.42
N ILE A 574 5.57 10.56 -5.59
CA ILE A 574 5.51 11.23 -4.29
C ILE A 574 5.28 12.73 -4.46
N THR A 575 6.01 13.40 -5.37
CA THR A 575 5.84 14.84 -5.59
C THR A 575 4.49 15.18 -6.22
N THR A 576 4.01 14.36 -7.16
CA THR A 576 2.67 14.55 -7.75
C THR A 576 1.54 14.30 -6.76
N ALA A 577 1.77 13.49 -5.72
CA ALA A 577 0.85 13.32 -4.60
C ALA A 577 0.81 14.53 -3.63
N GLY A 578 1.64 15.55 -3.87
CA GLY A 578 1.72 16.76 -3.06
C GLY A 578 2.53 16.61 -1.77
N ILE A 579 3.37 15.58 -1.66
CA ILE A 579 4.23 15.35 -0.50
C ILE A 579 5.54 16.13 -0.69
N ASP A 580 5.89 16.98 0.29
CA ASP A 580 7.14 17.75 0.28
C ASP A 580 8.35 16.84 0.54
N LEU A 581 9.30 16.86 -0.41
CA LEU A 581 10.54 16.09 -0.36
C LEU A 581 11.75 16.94 0.06
N SER A 582 11.55 18.20 0.46
CA SER A 582 12.65 19.12 0.84
C SER A 582 13.57 18.52 1.92
N GLY A 583 13.00 17.80 2.90
CA GLY A 583 13.79 17.11 3.92
C GLY A 583 14.64 15.95 3.38
N LEU A 584 14.13 15.22 2.38
CA LEU A 584 14.86 14.13 1.70
C LEU A 584 16.00 14.66 0.82
N ALA A 585 15.90 15.88 0.30
CA ALA A 585 16.96 16.52 -0.49
C ALA A 585 18.27 16.69 0.32
N ILE A 586 18.18 16.97 1.63
CA ILE A 586 19.34 17.07 2.52
C ILE A 586 20.06 15.71 2.62
N VAL A 587 19.29 14.65 2.84
CA VAL A 587 19.82 13.27 2.93
C VAL A 587 20.41 12.83 1.60
N ALA A 588 19.73 13.12 0.48
CA ALA A 588 20.23 12.84 -0.86
C ALA A 588 21.52 13.61 -1.16
N GLY A 589 21.65 14.85 -0.69
CA GLY A 589 22.87 15.65 -0.78
C GLY A 589 24.04 15.00 -0.04
N ALA A 590 23.84 14.63 1.22
CA ALA A 590 24.87 13.96 2.02
C ALA A 590 25.26 12.59 1.42
N LEU A 591 24.28 11.82 0.96
CA LEU A 591 24.51 10.54 0.28
C LEU A 591 25.30 10.71 -1.02
N SER A 592 24.98 11.75 -1.81
CA SER A 592 25.70 12.05 -3.05
C SER A 592 27.17 12.38 -2.80
N VAL A 593 27.46 13.13 -1.74
CA VAL A 593 28.85 13.41 -1.31
C VAL A 593 29.55 12.11 -0.89
N GLY A 594 28.90 11.26 -0.10
CA GLY A 594 29.45 9.96 0.33
C GLY A 594 29.74 9.01 -0.85
N ILE A 595 28.82 8.91 -1.81
CA ILE A 595 29.01 8.13 -3.03
C ILE A 595 30.14 8.72 -3.88
N GLY A 596 30.22 10.05 -3.99
CA GLY A 596 31.29 10.74 -4.71
C GLY A 596 32.68 10.41 -4.16
N PHE A 597 32.85 10.44 -2.83
CA PHE A 597 34.08 10.00 -2.17
C PHE A 597 34.38 8.51 -2.41
N GLY A 598 33.37 7.64 -2.35
CA GLY A 598 33.54 6.20 -2.61
C GLY A 598 33.94 5.89 -4.06
N LEU A 599 33.44 6.67 -5.03
CA LEU A 599 33.69 6.47 -6.46
C LEU A 599 34.96 7.18 -6.97
N GLN A 600 35.60 8.01 -6.14
CA GLN A 600 36.74 8.86 -6.53
C GLN A 600 37.83 8.07 -7.28
N ASN A 601 38.24 6.92 -6.75
CA ASN A 601 39.29 6.08 -7.37
C ASN A 601 38.86 5.49 -8.72
N ILE A 602 37.58 5.15 -8.89
CA ILE A 602 37.06 4.61 -10.16
C ILE A 602 37.06 5.71 -11.21
N VAL A 603 36.57 6.89 -10.87
CA VAL A 603 36.57 8.05 -11.76
C VAL A 603 37.98 8.47 -12.14
N SER A 604 38.92 8.51 -11.18
CA SER A 604 40.32 8.83 -11.42
C SER A 604 40.95 7.88 -12.45
N ASN A 605 40.77 6.56 -12.29
CA ASN A 605 41.26 5.58 -13.24
C ASN A 605 40.61 5.68 -14.62
N PHE A 606 39.30 5.98 -14.68
CA PHE A 606 38.57 6.18 -15.93
C PHE A 606 39.11 7.39 -16.70
N VAL A 607 39.25 8.53 -16.02
CA VAL A 607 39.78 9.77 -16.61
C VAL A 607 41.23 9.57 -17.06
N ALA A 608 42.05 8.93 -16.23
CA ALA A 608 43.41 8.57 -16.60
C ALA A 608 43.46 7.65 -17.83
N GLY A 609 42.54 6.69 -17.95
CA GLY A 609 42.41 5.86 -19.14
C GLY A 609 42.11 6.66 -20.41
N ILE A 610 41.17 7.61 -20.34
CA ILE A 610 40.88 8.52 -21.45
C ILE A 610 42.12 9.34 -21.84
N ILE A 611 42.83 9.90 -20.85
CA ILE A 611 44.05 10.68 -21.07
C ILE A 611 45.10 9.83 -21.80
N LEU A 612 45.35 8.59 -21.35
CA LEU A 612 46.29 7.67 -22.01
C LEU A 612 45.90 7.37 -23.46
N LEU A 613 44.60 7.21 -23.75
CA LEU A 613 44.11 6.92 -25.11
C LEU A 613 44.21 8.13 -26.06
N ILE A 614 44.01 9.34 -25.53
CA ILE A 614 44.05 10.60 -26.30
C ILE A 614 45.49 11.07 -26.49
N GLU A 615 46.26 11.23 -25.42
CA GLU A 615 47.62 11.76 -25.45
C GLU A 615 48.66 10.72 -25.90
N ARG A 616 48.36 9.44 -25.71
CA ARG A 616 49.20 8.29 -26.07
C ARG A 616 50.66 8.42 -25.62
N PRO A 617 50.94 8.67 -24.32
CA PRO A 617 52.31 8.68 -23.80
C PRO A 617 52.96 7.28 -23.86
N ILE A 618 52.14 6.24 -23.85
CA ILE A 618 52.46 4.83 -24.06
C ILE A 618 51.42 4.25 -25.02
N SER A 619 51.82 3.30 -25.88
CA SER A 619 50.95 2.62 -26.84
C SER A 619 51.03 1.10 -26.69
N GLN A 620 50.00 0.41 -27.17
CA GLN A 620 50.01 -1.05 -27.25
C GLN A 620 51.21 -1.51 -28.10
N GLY A 621 52.04 -2.38 -27.53
CA GLY A 621 53.29 -2.85 -28.14
C GLY A 621 54.56 -2.17 -27.61
N ASP A 622 54.45 -1.06 -26.88
CA ASP A 622 55.62 -0.40 -26.32
C ASP A 622 56.26 -1.24 -25.19
N TRP A 623 57.59 -1.24 -25.14
CA TRP A 623 58.34 -1.73 -23.98
C TRP A 623 58.47 -0.62 -22.95
N ILE A 624 57.85 -0.82 -21.80
CA ILE A 624 57.84 0.15 -20.71
C ILE A 624 58.35 -0.44 -19.39
N GLU A 625 58.78 0.46 -18.51
CA GLU A 625 59.12 0.18 -17.12
C GLU A 625 58.26 1.05 -16.20
N VAL A 626 57.55 0.41 -15.27
CA VAL A 626 56.73 1.08 -14.26
C VAL A 626 56.77 0.30 -12.95
N GLY A 627 57.01 0.99 -11.83
CA GLY A 627 57.03 0.36 -10.50
C GLY A 627 58.07 -0.75 -10.35
N GLY A 628 59.20 -0.66 -11.07
CA GLY A 628 60.27 -1.67 -11.07
C GLY A 628 59.97 -2.93 -11.88
N GLN A 629 58.86 -2.97 -12.62
CA GLN A 629 58.52 -4.06 -13.53
C GLN A 629 58.67 -3.60 -14.98
N MET A 630 59.30 -4.45 -15.81
CA MET A 630 59.50 -4.21 -17.23
C MET A 630 58.69 -5.21 -18.07
N GLY A 631 58.08 -4.72 -19.14
CA GLY A 631 57.32 -5.56 -20.06
C GLY A 631 56.70 -4.80 -21.22
N TYR A 632 55.96 -5.53 -22.06
CA TYR A 632 55.27 -4.98 -23.22
C TYR A 632 53.82 -4.66 -22.91
N VAL A 633 53.34 -3.49 -23.34
CA VAL A 633 51.92 -3.12 -23.19
C VAL A 633 51.06 -3.98 -24.10
N ARG A 634 50.17 -4.80 -23.52
CA ARG A 634 49.28 -5.71 -24.26
C ARG A 634 47.90 -5.15 -24.51
N ASP A 635 47.33 -4.41 -23.57
CA ASP A 635 46.01 -3.80 -23.73
C ASP A 635 45.87 -2.58 -22.81
N ILE A 636 45.25 -1.50 -23.32
CA ILE A 636 44.90 -0.32 -22.53
C ILE A 636 43.38 -0.30 -22.41
N SER A 637 42.89 -0.81 -21.28
CA SER A 637 41.47 -0.82 -20.94
C SER A 637 41.08 0.47 -20.20
N VAL A 638 39.78 0.68 -20.03
CA VAL A 638 39.21 1.92 -19.44
C VAL A 638 39.77 2.25 -18.04
N ARG A 639 40.02 1.25 -17.20
CA ARG A 639 40.47 1.45 -15.80
C ARG A 639 41.90 1.02 -15.51
N SER A 640 42.49 0.21 -16.38
CA SER A 640 43.79 -0.41 -16.15
C SER A 640 44.45 -0.77 -17.47
N THR A 641 45.78 -0.79 -17.46
CA THR A 641 46.61 -1.24 -18.57
C THR A 641 47.24 -2.58 -18.21
N ARG A 642 47.23 -3.51 -19.16
CA ARG A 642 47.85 -4.84 -19.02
C ARG A 642 49.24 -4.82 -19.64
N ILE A 643 50.24 -5.19 -18.85
CA ILE A 643 51.64 -5.27 -19.25
C ILE A 643 52.07 -6.74 -19.12
N GLU A 644 52.57 -7.34 -20.20
CA GLU A 644 53.16 -8.68 -20.14
C GLU A 644 54.65 -8.56 -19.88
N THR A 645 55.12 -9.12 -18.76
CA THR A 645 56.54 -9.13 -18.40
C THR A 645 57.35 -10.06 -19.31
N PHE A 646 58.68 -9.96 -19.24
CA PHE A 646 59.57 -10.91 -19.95
C PHE A 646 59.41 -12.36 -19.49
N ASP A 647 58.87 -12.59 -18.29
CA ASP A 647 58.54 -13.91 -17.74
C ASP A 647 57.15 -14.41 -18.16
N ARG A 648 56.46 -13.70 -19.07
CA ARG A 648 55.10 -13.99 -19.57
C ARG A 648 54.01 -13.96 -18.50
N THR A 649 54.15 -13.08 -17.51
CA THR A 649 53.10 -12.81 -16.53
C THR A 649 52.37 -11.51 -16.87
N ASP A 650 51.03 -11.51 -16.70
CA ASP A 650 50.18 -10.34 -16.92
C ASP A 650 50.14 -9.47 -15.64
N VAL A 651 50.66 -8.25 -15.75
CA VAL A 651 50.62 -7.23 -14.69
C VAL A 651 49.55 -6.22 -15.04
N ILE A 652 48.55 -6.07 -14.17
CA ILE A 652 47.43 -5.13 -14.35
C ILE A 652 47.74 -3.88 -13.54
N VAL A 653 48.08 -2.79 -14.23
CA VAL A 653 48.41 -1.50 -13.62
C VAL A 653 47.20 -0.56 -13.72
N PRO A 654 46.71 0.03 -12.61
CA PRO A 654 45.69 1.06 -12.66
C PRO A 654 46.12 2.24 -13.54
N ASN A 655 45.22 2.76 -14.36
CA ASN A 655 45.58 3.85 -15.29
C ASN A 655 45.99 5.13 -14.54
N ALA A 656 45.40 5.38 -13.36
CA ALA A 656 45.78 6.52 -12.52
C ALA A 656 47.26 6.47 -12.14
N ASP A 657 47.84 5.29 -11.92
CA ASP A 657 49.24 5.14 -11.54
C ASP A 657 50.18 5.44 -12.71
N LEU A 658 49.79 5.13 -13.95
CA LEU A 658 50.57 5.42 -15.16
C LEU A 658 50.58 6.91 -15.52
N VAL A 659 49.54 7.64 -15.12
CA VAL A 659 49.45 9.09 -15.33
C VAL A 659 50.10 9.85 -14.16
N SER A 660 50.01 9.32 -12.94
CA SER A 660 50.49 10.02 -11.74
C SER A 660 51.96 9.76 -11.41
N ASN A 661 52.52 8.61 -11.82
CA ASN A 661 53.90 8.22 -11.52
C ASN A 661 54.80 8.25 -12.77
N GLN A 662 56.11 8.18 -12.56
CA GLN A 662 57.09 8.11 -13.64
C GLN A 662 57.00 6.76 -14.38
N VAL A 663 56.96 6.83 -15.71
CA VAL A 663 57.00 5.67 -16.62
C VAL A 663 58.15 5.87 -17.61
N THR A 664 59.03 4.88 -17.73
CA THR A 664 60.09 4.88 -18.75
C THR A 664 59.59 4.09 -19.95
N ASN A 665 59.58 4.70 -21.13
CA ASN A 665 59.22 4.03 -22.39
C ASN A 665 60.47 3.89 -23.24
N TRP A 666 60.88 2.65 -23.51
CA TRP A 666 62.12 2.30 -24.20
C TRP A 666 61.99 2.31 -25.73
N THR A 667 60.77 2.27 -26.27
CA THR A 667 60.50 2.11 -27.70
C THR A 667 59.65 3.25 -28.28
N ARG A 668 59.45 4.35 -27.53
CA ARG A 668 58.61 5.46 -27.97
C ARG A 668 59.22 6.19 -29.16
N GLY A 669 58.56 6.10 -30.31
CA GLY A 669 58.93 6.83 -31.53
C GLY A 669 60.02 6.16 -32.38
N ASN A 670 60.93 5.40 -31.79
CA ASN A 670 61.82 4.47 -32.50
C ASN A 670 62.36 3.37 -31.56
N ASN A 671 62.97 2.33 -32.14
CA ASN A 671 63.57 1.23 -31.37
C ASN A 671 65.05 1.48 -31.03
N VAL A 672 65.57 2.70 -31.22
CA VAL A 672 67.00 2.96 -31.03
C VAL A 672 67.32 3.04 -29.54
N GLY A 673 68.30 2.28 -29.07
CA GLY A 673 68.63 2.22 -27.64
C GLY A 673 70.12 2.07 -27.38
N ARG A 674 70.57 2.45 -26.18
CA ARG A 674 71.99 2.38 -25.82
C ARG A 674 72.31 1.09 -25.07
N VAL A 675 73.33 0.35 -25.51
CA VAL A 675 73.94 -0.73 -24.75
C VAL A 675 75.21 -0.23 -24.07
N ILE A 676 75.41 -0.65 -22.82
CA ILE A 676 76.62 -0.40 -22.03
C ILE A 676 77.23 -1.75 -21.67
N VAL A 677 78.47 -1.97 -22.09
CA VAL A 677 79.22 -3.22 -21.84
C VAL A 677 80.46 -2.89 -21.00
N PRO A 678 80.45 -3.20 -19.69
CA PRO A 678 81.62 -3.01 -18.83
C PRO A 678 82.65 -4.13 -19.09
N VAL A 679 83.94 -3.77 -19.10
CA VAL A 679 85.06 -4.65 -19.38
C VAL A 679 86.22 -4.31 -18.44
N GLY A 680 86.77 -5.30 -17.73
CA GLY A 680 87.96 -5.13 -16.89
C GLY A 680 89.18 -5.83 -17.50
N VAL A 681 90.34 -5.17 -17.48
CA VAL A 681 91.64 -5.74 -17.90
C VAL A 681 92.70 -5.58 -16.83
N ALA A 682 93.76 -6.39 -16.85
CA ALA A 682 94.78 -6.38 -15.81
C ALA A 682 95.60 -5.08 -15.81
N TYR A 683 96.08 -4.68 -14.63
CA TYR A 683 97.01 -3.56 -14.50
C TYR A 683 98.30 -3.82 -15.30
N GLY A 684 98.83 -2.77 -15.94
CA GLY A 684 100.00 -2.86 -16.81
C GLY A 684 99.67 -3.19 -18.28
N THR A 685 98.40 -3.43 -18.62
CA THR A 685 97.94 -3.53 -20.02
C THR A 685 97.91 -2.15 -20.67
N ASP A 686 98.34 -2.06 -21.94
CA ASP A 686 98.28 -0.83 -22.73
C ASP A 686 96.81 -0.39 -22.94
N THR A 687 96.47 0.77 -22.38
CA THR A 687 95.10 1.31 -22.39
C THR A 687 94.65 1.75 -23.78
N ASP A 688 95.57 2.22 -24.62
CA ASP A 688 95.25 2.67 -25.98
C ASP A 688 95.00 1.46 -26.88
N MET A 689 95.77 0.39 -26.70
CA MET A 689 95.57 -0.89 -27.38
C MET A 689 94.21 -1.51 -27.04
N VAL A 690 93.84 -1.57 -25.75
CA VAL A 690 92.55 -2.11 -25.30
C VAL A 690 91.40 -1.25 -25.86
N THR A 691 91.54 0.07 -25.84
CA THR A 691 90.55 0.98 -26.42
C THR A 691 90.33 0.69 -27.90
N GLY A 692 91.40 0.51 -28.68
CA GLY A 692 91.33 0.17 -30.10
C GLY A 692 90.59 -1.16 -30.35
N ILE A 693 90.95 -2.21 -29.60
CA ILE A 693 90.32 -3.54 -29.74
C ILE A 693 88.83 -3.51 -29.40
N LEU A 694 88.46 -2.88 -28.28
CA LEU A 694 87.05 -2.77 -27.87
C LEU A 694 86.24 -1.93 -28.87
N GLN A 695 86.85 -0.90 -29.46
CA GLN A 695 86.26 -0.07 -30.48
C GLN A 695 86.01 -0.87 -31.77
N GLU A 696 86.98 -1.68 -32.22
CA GLU A 696 86.82 -2.57 -33.38
C GLU A 696 85.69 -3.59 -33.18
N ILE A 697 85.63 -4.22 -32.01
CA ILE A 697 84.57 -5.17 -31.67
C ILE A 697 83.20 -4.49 -31.70
N ALA A 698 83.11 -3.26 -31.17
CA ALA A 698 81.87 -2.51 -31.17
C ALA A 698 81.43 -2.11 -32.59
N GLN A 699 82.36 -1.66 -33.43
CA GLN A 699 82.07 -1.27 -34.82
C GLN A 699 81.74 -2.47 -35.72
N ALA A 700 82.29 -3.64 -35.44
CA ALA A 700 82.03 -4.86 -36.19
C ALA A 700 80.66 -5.50 -35.87
N HIS A 701 80.03 -5.14 -34.75
CA HIS A 701 78.79 -5.77 -34.30
C HIS A 701 77.58 -5.31 -35.15
N PRO A 702 76.82 -6.22 -35.80
CA PRO A 702 75.77 -5.83 -36.75
C PRO A 702 74.69 -4.91 -36.17
N MET A 703 74.33 -5.07 -34.89
CA MET A 703 73.30 -4.27 -34.23
C MET A 703 73.74 -2.84 -33.86
N VAL A 704 75.03 -2.54 -33.86
CA VAL A 704 75.56 -1.24 -33.46
C VAL A 704 75.50 -0.26 -34.63
N LEU A 705 74.97 0.94 -34.39
CA LEU A 705 75.00 2.04 -35.34
C LEU A 705 76.41 2.65 -35.39
N LEU A 706 76.88 2.94 -36.60
CA LEU A 706 78.15 3.66 -36.81
C LEU A 706 77.98 5.18 -36.78
N ASN A 707 76.74 5.67 -36.78
CA ASN A 707 76.40 7.08 -36.63
C ASN A 707 75.21 7.23 -35.65
N PRO A 708 75.43 7.70 -34.40
CA PRO A 708 76.73 8.06 -33.83
C PRO A 708 77.62 6.81 -33.64
N PRO A 709 78.96 6.91 -33.80
CA PRO A 709 79.85 5.78 -33.62
C PRO A 709 79.84 5.30 -32.16
N PRO A 710 80.09 4.01 -31.89
CA PRO A 710 80.28 3.53 -30.52
C PRO A 710 81.49 4.25 -29.90
N SER A 711 81.46 4.44 -28.58
CA SER A 711 82.60 4.97 -27.84
C SER A 711 83.06 4.00 -26.78
N VAL A 712 84.38 3.88 -26.63
CA VAL A 712 85.01 3.17 -25.52
C VAL A 712 85.57 4.20 -24.56
N VAL A 713 85.18 4.09 -23.30
CA VAL A 713 85.60 5.02 -22.25
C VAL A 713 86.33 4.23 -21.18
N PHE A 714 87.58 4.61 -20.91
CA PHE A 714 88.27 4.19 -19.69
C PHE A 714 87.61 4.89 -18.50
N GLN A 715 86.87 4.14 -17.67
CA GLN A 715 86.05 4.71 -16.60
C GLN A 715 86.90 5.06 -15.38
N GLU A 716 87.67 4.10 -14.88
CA GLU A 716 88.40 4.22 -13.63
C GLU A 716 89.50 3.16 -13.48
N PHE A 717 90.41 3.42 -12.56
CA PHE A 717 91.35 2.45 -12.00
C PHE A 717 90.64 1.68 -10.86
N GLY A 718 90.15 0.48 -11.14
CA GLY A 718 89.42 -0.35 -10.16
C GLY A 718 90.35 -1.08 -9.18
N ALA A 719 89.79 -1.72 -8.16
CA ALA A 719 90.58 -2.39 -7.12
C ALA A 719 91.54 -3.47 -7.67
N ASP A 720 91.09 -4.23 -8.68
CA ASP A 720 91.82 -5.36 -9.26
C ASP A 720 92.04 -5.25 -10.78
N SER A 721 91.46 -4.22 -11.42
CA SER A 721 91.40 -4.08 -12.88
C SER A 721 91.34 -2.63 -13.36
N LEU A 722 91.82 -2.40 -14.57
CA LEU A 722 91.52 -1.20 -15.37
C LEU A 722 90.12 -1.36 -15.98
N ASN A 723 89.17 -0.48 -15.60
CA ASN A 723 87.76 -0.59 -15.99
C ASN A 723 87.44 0.24 -17.23
N PHE A 724 86.94 -0.42 -18.27
CA PHE A 724 86.48 0.17 -19.53
C PHE A 724 84.97 -0.04 -19.70
N GLU A 725 84.33 0.85 -20.46
CA GLU A 725 82.95 0.67 -20.91
C GLU A 725 82.84 0.91 -22.41
N ILE A 726 82.23 -0.04 -23.12
CA ILE A 726 81.72 0.18 -24.46
C ILE A 726 80.32 0.80 -24.34
N ARG A 727 80.12 1.96 -24.96
CA ARG A 727 78.82 2.62 -25.10
C ARG A 727 78.44 2.64 -26.57
N ALA A 728 77.47 1.83 -26.94
CA ALA A 728 77.05 1.67 -28.33
C ALA A 728 75.55 1.97 -28.47
N ILE A 729 75.16 2.66 -29.55
CA ILE A 729 73.74 2.80 -29.90
C ILE A 729 73.36 1.63 -30.79
N LEU A 730 72.30 0.93 -30.43
CA LEU A 730 71.73 -0.18 -31.18
C LEU A 730 70.61 0.32 -32.08
N ARG A 731 70.48 -0.29 -33.27
CA ARG A 731 69.34 -0.08 -34.17
C ARG A 731 68.01 -0.59 -33.60
N ASP A 732 68.07 -1.57 -32.70
CA ASP A 732 66.91 -2.11 -32.00
C ASP A 732 67.27 -2.48 -30.54
N VAL A 733 66.64 -1.80 -29.59
CA VAL A 733 66.83 -1.93 -28.14
C VAL A 733 66.37 -3.29 -27.61
N ASN A 734 65.49 -4.00 -28.32
CA ASN A 734 65.04 -5.33 -27.92
C ASN A 734 66.19 -6.35 -27.95
N TYR A 735 67.29 -6.05 -28.66
CA TYR A 735 68.48 -6.90 -28.75
C TYR A 735 69.60 -6.49 -27.77
N VAL A 736 69.34 -5.60 -26.80
CA VAL A 736 70.36 -5.13 -25.83
C VAL A 736 71.05 -6.30 -25.12
N LEU A 737 70.28 -7.26 -24.60
CA LEU A 737 70.84 -8.39 -23.85
C LEU A 737 71.67 -9.32 -24.75
N THR A 738 71.13 -9.65 -25.93
CA THR A 738 71.80 -10.50 -26.93
C THR A 738 73.10 -9.86 -27.41
N THR A 739 73.05 -8.58 -27.79
CA THR A 739 74.21 -7.81 -28.26
C THR A 739 75.28 -7.72 -27.18
N LYS A 740 74.91 -7.42 -25.93
CA LYS A 740 75.86 -7.41 -24.81
C LYS A 740 76.54 -8.77 -24.63
N SER A 741 75.78 -9.86 -24.73
CA SER A 741 76.33 -11.22 -24.65
C SER A 741 77.29 -11.51 -25.79
N GLU A 742 76.91 -11.20 -27.04
CA GLU A 742 77.74 -11.40 -28.23
C GLU A 742 79.04 -10.59 -28.17
N MET A 743 78.96 -9.33 -27.77
CA MET A 743 80.13 -8.48 -27.53
C MET A 743 81.05 -9.07 -26.47
N ASN A 744 80.53 -9.51 -25.33
CA ASN A 744 81.33 -10.15 -24.27
C ASN A 744 82.07 -11.40 -24.77
N HIS A 745 81.42 -12.23 -25.60
CA HIS A 745 82.08 -13.39 -26.21
C HIS A 745 83.17 -12.98 -27.20
N ALA A 746 82.95 -11.93 -27.99
CA ALA A 746 83.94 -11.41 -28.91
C ALA A 746 85.16 -10.81 -28.17
N ILE A 747 84.91 -10.07 -27.09
CA ILE A 747 85.95 -9.52 -26.19
C ILE A 747 86.79 -10.64 -25.61
N ALA A 748 86.16 -11.65 -25.00
CA ALA A 748 86.86 -12.78 -24.41
C ALA A 748 87.76 -13.51 -25.43
N LYS A 749 87.25 -13.77 -26.64
CA LYS A 749 88.04 -14.39 -27.71
C LYS A 749 89.22 -13.52 -28.16
N ARG A 750 88.99 -12.21 -28.33
CA ARG A 750 90.02 -11.31 -28.82
C ARG A 750 91.11 -11.04 -27.79
N PHE A 751 90.75 -10.92 -26.51
CA PHE A 751 91.71 -10.75 -25.43
C PHE A 751 92.66 -11.94 -25.32
N VAL A 752 92.16 -13.17 -25.47
CA VAL A 752 93.01 -14.38 -25.51
C VAL A 752 93.98 -14.34 -26.71
N ALA A 753 93.52 -13.91 -27.89
CA ALA A 753 94.35 -13.85 -29.09
C ALA A 753 95.47 -12.80 -29.02
N GLU A 754 95.20 -11.67 -28.36
CA GLU A 754 96.12 -10.54 -28.22
C GLU A 754 96.95 -10.61 -26.91
N GLY A 755 96.79 -11.67 -26.10
CA GLY A 755 97.51 -11.85 -24.84
C GLY A 755 97.10 -10.89 -23.72
N ILE A 756 95.89 -10.32 -23.78
CA ILE A 756 95.34 -9.43 -22.76
C ILE A 756 94.77 -10.26 -21.61
N GLU A 757 95.28 -10.05 -20.41
CA GLU A 757 94.81 -10.75 -19.22
C GLU A 757 93.53 -10.12 -18.66
N ILE A 758 92.52 -10.95 -18.42
CA ILE A 758 91.36 -10.60 -17.59
C ILE A 758 91.73 -10.97 -16.16
N PRO A 759 91.88 -9.99 -15.25
CA PRO A 759 92.48 -10.24 -13.94
C PRO A 759 91.50 -11.02 -13.05
N PHE A 760 92.04 -11.95 -12.29
CA PHE A 760 91.39 -12.41 -11.06
C PHE A 760 91.56 -11.35 -9.97
N GLY A 761 90.81 -11.46 -8.87
CA GLY A 761 91.00 -10.55 -7.71
C GLY A 761 92.45 -10.57 -7.24
N GLN A 762 93.11 -9.41 -7.28
CA GLN A 762 94.53 -9.24 -6.98
C GLN A 762 94.69 -8.91 -5.49
N ARG A 763 95.75 -9.43 -4.88
CA ARG A 763 96.06 -9.14 -3.47
C ARG A 763 97.56 -9.10 -3.27
N ASP A 764 98.03 -7.96 -2.77
CA ASP A 764 99.39 -7.87 -2.24
C ASP A 764 99.43 -8.54 -0.85
N ILE A 765 100.18 -9.64 -0.76
CA ILE A 765 100.35 -10.38 0.50
C ILE A 765 101.68 -9.96 1.13
N TRP A 766 101.61 -9.20 2.21
CA TRP A 766 102.75 -8.90 3.07
C TRP A 766 102.92 -9.98 4.14
N LEU A 767 103.89 -10.87 3.93
CA LEU A 767 104.21 -11.95 4.88
C LEU A 767 105.08 -11.40 6.02
N ARG A 768 104.59 -11.46 7.27
CA ARG A 768 105.38 -11.16 8.46
C ARG A 768 106.15 -12.44 8.89
N ASN A 769 107.45 -12.32 9.13
CA ASN A 769 108.39 -13.40 9.50
C ASN A 769 108.63 -14.47 8.40
N PRO A 770 109.21 -14.09 7.24
CA PRO A 770 109.46 -15.02 6.14
C PRO A 770 110.41 -16.17 6.50
N GLU A 771 111.28 -15.99 7.51
CA GLU A 771 112.15 -17.04 8.06
C GLU A 771 111.39 -18.25 8.66
N ALA A 772 110.11 -18.10 9.00
CA ALA A 772 109.28 -19.23 9.47
C ALA A 772 108.82 -20.15 8.32
N LEU A 773 109.05 -19.76 7.06
CA LEU A 773 108.73 -20.55 5.88
C LEU A 773 109.90 -21.50 5.57
N ASP A 774 109.77 -22.76 5.99
CA ASP A 774 110.73 -23.83 5.64
C ASP A 774 110.55 -24.25 4.17
N PHE A 775 111.39 -23.72 3.28
CA PHE A 775 111.43 -24.09 1.86
C PHE A 775 112.22 -25.40 1.59
N GLY A 776 112.60 -26.17 2.63
CA GLY A 776 113.53 -27.31 2.56
C GLY A 776 112.97 -28.71 2.85
N ALA A 777 111.68 -28.87 3.15
CA ALA A 777 111.12 -30.21 3.39
C ALA A 777 110.89 -30.99 2.08
N LYS A 778 111.63 -32.10 1.88
CA LYS A 778 111.39 -33.11 0.84
C LYS A 778 109.90 -33.46 0.79
N ARG A 779 109.25 -33.22 -0.36
CA ARG A 779 107.86 -33.65 -0.65
C ARG A 779 107.65 -35.10 -0.16
N PRO A 780 106.73 -35.35 0.80
CA PRO A 780 106.33 -36.73 1.10
C PRO A 780 105.68 -37.35 -0.14
N ALA A 781 106.06 -38.59 -0.45
CA ALA A 781 105.54 -39.34 -1.60
C ALA A 781 104.01 -39.41 -1.56
N ARG A 782 103.38 -39.07 -2.69
CA ARG A 782 101.93 -39.05 -2.86
C ARG A 782 101.40 -40.49 -2.77
N MET A 783 100.82 -40.89 -1.63
CA MET A 783 100.07 -42.14 -1.54
C MET A 783 98.81 -42.06 -2.42
N PRO A 784 98.44 -43.14 -3.13
CA PRO A 784 97.28 -43.14 -4.01
C PRO A 784 95.98 -43.14 -3.18
N SER A 785 95.18 -42.08 -3.31
CA SER A 785 93.82 -42.04 -2.77
C SER A 785 92.81 -42.63 -3.77
N LYS A 786 91.89 -43.43 -3.21
CA LYS A 786 90.93 -44.33 -3.85
C LYS A 786 89.92 -43.64 -4.79
N PRO A 787 89.29 -44.39 -5.73
CA PRO A 787 88.36 -43.87 -6.73
C PRO A 787 87.04 -43.35 -6.15
N LYS A 788 86.45 -42.41 -6.90
CA LYS A 788 85.16 -41.73 -6.76
C LYS A 788 83.98 -42.68 -6.52
N ASP A 789 83.13 -42.32 -5.57
CA ASP A 789 81.71 -42.73 -5.60
C ASP A 789 80.95 -41.78 -6.55
N ALA A 790 80.33 -42.39 -7.56
CA ALA A 790 79.44 -41.74 -8.52
C ALA A 790 78.09 -41.40 -7.87
N PRO A 791 77.39 -40.38 -8.37
CA PRO A 791 76.09 -39.95 -7.83
C PRO A 791 75.00 -41.00 -8.12
N LYS A 792 74.13 -41.24 -7.13
CA LYS A 792 72.93 -42.05 -7.32
C LYS A 792 71.93 -41.30 -8.20
N SER A 793 71.47 -42.03 -9.21
CA SER A 793 70.44 -41.73 -10.21
C SER A 793 69.14 -41.18 -9.66
#